data_AF-A0A964JRS4-F1
#
_entry.id   AF-A0A964JRS4-F1
#
_cell.length_a   1.000
_cell.length_b   1.000
_cell.length_c   1.000
_cell.angle_alpha   90.00
_cell.angle_beta   90.00
_cell.angle_gamma   90.00
#
_symmetry.space_group_name_H-M   'P 1'
#
loop_
_entity.id
_entity.type
_entity.pdbx_description
1 polymer ?
#
loop_
_entity_poly.entity_id
_entity_poly.type
_entity_poly.pdbx_seq_one_letter_code
_entity_poly.pdbx_strand_id
1 'polypeptide(L)'
;MRRIVLRLGLAVFVLGGVWACGEDEAAGLAPPPHDVDNGDALQVDAAQSDRVTADLVSDLALDASADLPSDPPLPVHVASPRVPVSAPTWRLTTVGEDTLFNEVLRGEFEFPAEGPDASGREWRTITQAEDGSLGDHPPSIVYAATELNLAAATGLIVRGDRCVTVFLDGAPQPLDVYGSGRMRVPLVAAAGRHVLVVRALGGRGAPVVTLEATPDPIAFNEHDQTLPDLPVEESPVQYVGVPVLNLTTDALLNVQARVVEDERFEATTITLPALGPASVTQVPFELRLKAAPVLPEESYVVRLLVDVSALGESFEHTVTLSTVSRSATHRETFRSATDGSVQYAGIVPPLDFDPARSYGLVLTLHGAGVEAIGQARAYSAKDWTYIVAATNRRPFGFDWEEWGRKDALEVQDYARSRFRIDPTREYLTGHSMGGHGTWNVGVHHPGRFAAIAPSAGWSSFQSYTGAARPGGVFGRARAHSNTNDYLSNLARRGVYILHGDADDNVPVREAQDMRAALEGVVDDVEYYEEPGAGHWWDGERSAGADCVDWPPLFEFFRARTLDPFELDFTFVTPSPYVSSEHSYVTLLAAPTSEFDCRVTSVREGDVVLLEVDHVGRLEVDLDALAGLGIQTLVFDGVRHPVVGGRLTLPADAPQSEKHPGVHGPFNEVYMRPFCFIYAEDPPAYARYAAFQISTWALTGNGLACAMPASAVTDALRATHNLVRLGFLQDQVDNPPPRLTWDDRAVSLEGGGRYFSALLAYVYPLQAATRGGIDSGATRGCIDSGATRGCIDSGATRGCIDSGATRGCIDSGATRLGANLVTTYGDEHLLYAYGPFNSRSGAPDYYVMTSEAIVEAGFFSSLW
;
A
#
# COMPACT_ATOMS: atom_id res chain seq x y z
N MET A 1 23.21 -23.16 -34.85
CA MET A 1 21.87 -22.76 -35.33
C MET A 1 20.72 -23.76 -35.09
N ARG A 2 20.90 -24.87 -34.36
CA ARG A 2 19.78 -25.65 -33.78
C ARG A 2 20.15 -26.16 -32.38
N ARG A 3 20.02 -25.29 -31.35
CA ARG A 3 20.10 -25.63 -29.91
C ARG A 3 19.77 -24.47 -28.94
N ILE A 4 19.14 -23.39 -29.41
CA ILE A 4 18.90 -22.14 -28.63
C ILE A 4 17.39 -21.85 -28.55
N VAL A 5 16.59 -22.80 -28.05
CA VAL A 5 15.11 -22.66 -27.94
C VAL A 5 14.58 -23.33 -26.66
N LEU A 6 15.28 -23.17 -25.52
CA LEU A 6 14.91 -23.87 -24.27
C LEU A 6 15.26 -23.15 -22.96
N ARG A 7 15.61 -21.85 -23.00
CA ARG A 7 15.85 -21.00 -21.81
C ARG A 7 15.39 -19.54 -21.92
N LEU A 8 14.64 -19.18 -22.96
CA LEU A 8 14.20 -17.79 -23.26
C LEU A 8 12.72 -17.55 -22.88
N GLY A 9 12.26 -18.14 -21.78
CA GLY A 9 10.84 -18.38 -21.52
C GLY A 9 10.08 -17.37 -20.66
N LEU A 10 10.71 -16.30 -20.15
CA LEU A 10 10.10 -15.48 -19.08
C LEU A 10 10.00 -13.96 -19.34
N ALA A 11 10.55 -13.43 -20.45
CA ALA A 11 10.72 -11.97 -20.61
C ALA A 11 10.29 -11.36 -21.96
N VAL A 12 9.89 -12.12 -22.99
CA VAL A 12 9.65 -11.53 -24.33
C VAL A 12 8.44 -12.11 -25.08
N PHE A 13 7.71 -11.20 -25.74
CA PHE A 13 6.64 -11.36 -26.75
C PHE A 13 5.18 -11.39 -26.29
N VAL A 14 4.61 -10.19 -26.15
CA VAL A 14 3.26 -9.85 -26.65
C VAL A 14 3.45 -9.06 -27.95
N LEU A 15 2.64 -9.33 -28.98
CA LEU A 15 2.93 -8.96 -30.39
C LEU A 15 2.08 -7.79 -30.93
N GLY A 16 2.65 -7.05 -31.88
CA GLY A 16 1.90 -6.47 -33.01
C GLY A 16 2.47 -5.14 -33.52
N GLY A 17 3.15 -5.13 -34.67
CA GLY A 17 3.88 -3.95 -35.16
C GLY A 17 3.25 -3.20 -36.35
N VAL A 18 3.67 -1.94 -36.53
CA VAL A 18 3.55 -1.14 -37.77
C VAL A 18 4.86 -0.37 -38.00
N TRP A 19 5.28 -0.26 -39.26
CA TRP A 19 6.51 0.42 -39.71
C TRP A 19 6.36 1.94 -39.85
N ALA A 20 7.40 2.72 -39.49
CA ALA A 20 7.76 3.98 -40.15
C ALA A 20 9.21 4.41 -39.83
N CYS A 21 9.96 4.84 -40.85
CA CYS A 21 11.23 5.60 -40.73
C CYS A 21 10.94 7.08 -40.37
N GLY A 22 11.85 7.95 -39.91
CA GLY A 22 13.29 7.86 -39.64
C GLY A 22 13.96 9.24 -39.88
N GLU A 23 14.98 9.60 -39.06
CA GLU A 23 15.97 10.71 -39.27
C GLU A 23 15.38 12.17 -39.31
N ASP A 24 16.04 13.26 -38.86
CA ASP A 24 17.45 13.55 -38.55
C ASP A 24 17.63 14.74 -37.54
N GLU A 25 18.85 14.85 -36.96
CA GLU A 25 19.69 16.01 -36.55
C GLU A 25 19.14 17.45 -36.25
N ALA A 26 19.81 18.35 -35.50
CA ALA A 26 20.89 18.34 -34.49
C ALA A 26 21.18 19.79 -33.99
N ALA A 27 21.94 19.93 -32.88
CA ALA A 27 22.66 21.13 -32.40
C ALA A 27 21.84 22.38 -31.97
N GLY A 28 22.27 23.21 -31.01
CA GLY A 28 23.45 23.17 -30.12
C GLY A 28 23.84 24.57 -29.61
N LEU A 29 24.87 24.64 -28.75
CA LEU A 29 25.60 25.81 -28.21
C LEU A 29 25.18 26.38 -26.83
N ALA A 30 26.19 26.44 -25.98
CA ALA A 30 26.32 27.15 -24.70
C ALA A 30 27.70 27.89 -24.72
N PRO A 31 28.30 28.33 -23.61
CA PRO A 31 27.88 29.23 -22.51
C PRO A 31 28.84 30.47 -22.54
N PRO A 32 29.62 30.92 -21.52
CA PRO A 32 29.52 30.99 -20.04
C PRO A 32 29.79 32.47 -19.57
N PRO A 33 30.58 32.86 -18.52
CA PRO A 33 31.07 32.21 -17.27
C PRO A 33 30.97 33.08 -15.98
N HIS A 34 31.55 32.57 -14.87
CA HIS A 34 32.20 33.25 -13.72
C HIS A 34 31.40 33.53 -12.43
N ASP A 35 31.97 33.46 -11.21
CA ASP A 35 33.10 32.67 -10.62
C ASP A 35 33.28 33.01 -9.12
N VAL A 36 33.74 32.06 -8.27
CA VAL A 36 34.45 32.13 -6.93
C VAL A 36 34.20 33.31 -5.92
N ASP A 37 34.23 33.17 -4.58
CA ASP A 37 34.92 32.22 -3.69
C ASP A 37 34.49 32.33 -2.18
N ASN A 38 34.67 31.22 -1.46
CA ASN A 38 34.92 30.92 -0.02
C ASN A 38 34.97 31.99 1.13
N GLY A 39 34.65 31.53 2.37
CA GLY A 39 35.06 32.22 3.61
C GLY A 39 34.58 31.71 5.00
N ASP A 40 35.06 30.54 5.45
CA ASP A 40 35.22 30.07 6.86
C ASP A 40 34.03 29.87 7.85
N ALA A 41 34.23 28.91 8.77
CA ALA A 41 33.23 28.30 9.66
C ALA A 41 33.46 28.56 11.17
N LEU A 42 32.46 28.26 12.01
CA LEU A 42 32.58 28.09 13.46
C LEU A 42 31.55 27.07 14.00
N GLN A 43 31.99 26.08 14.76
CA GLN A 43 31.17 24.99 15.32
C GLN A 43 30.49 25.38 16.64
N VAL A 44 29.29 24.81 16.90
CA VAL A 44 28.67 24.76 18.26
C VAL A 44 28.03 23.38 18.49
N ASP A 45 27.96 22.99 19.77
CA ASP A 45 27.77 21.64 20.32
C ASP A 45 26.35 21.04 20.14
N ALA A 46 26.25 19.72 19.93
CA ALA A 46 25.04 19.05 19.42
C ALA A 46 24.13 18.37 20.49
N ALA A 47 24.40 18.56 21.78
CA ALA A 47 23.80 17.75 22.86
C ALA A 47 22.42 18.22 23.39
N GLN A 48 21.67 19.06 22.66
CA GLN A 48 20.40 19.64 23.16
C GLN A 48 19.20 19.56 22.19
N SER A 49 19.35 19.08 20.95
CA SER A 49 18.24 18.86 20.01
C SER A 49 17.39 17.62 20.33
N ASP A 50 18.00 16.60 20.93
CA ASP A 50 17.49 15.22 21.01
C ASP A 50 16.24 14.99 21.88
N ARG A 51 15.62 16.07 22.38
CA ARG A 51 14.42 16.01 23.22
C ARG A 51 13.15 16.55 22.58
N VAL A 52 13.23 17.19 21.41
CA VAL A 52 12.05 17.80 20.76
C VAL A 52 11.49 16.92 19.64
N THR A 53 12.33 16.11 18.98
CA THR A 53 11.91 15.17 17.94
C THR A 53 11.18 13.92 18.46
N ALA A 54 11.37 13.55 19.73
CA ALA A 54 10.67 12.41 20.33
C ALA A 54 9.17 12.67 20.56
N ASP A 55 8.80 13.88 20.99
CA ASP A 55 7.42 14.21 21.38
C ASP A 55 6.49 14.41 20.16
N LEU A 56 7.03 14.75 18.98
CA LEU A 56 6.24 14.92 17.74
C LEU A 56 5.89 13.60 17.04
N VAL A 57 6.67 12.54 17.26
CA VAL A 57 6.36 11.21 16.71
C VAL A 57 5.38 10.43 17.60
N SER A 58 5.30 10.75 18.90
CA SER A 58 4.32 10.14 19.81
C SER A 58 2.87 10.59 19.57
N ASP A 59 2.64 11.82 19.11
CA ASP A 59 1.28 12.37 18.97
C ASP A 59 0.48 11.79 17.77
N LEU A 60 1.11 10.97 16.92
CA LEU A 60 0.46 10.17 15.87
C LEU A 60 0.40 8.67 16.19
N ALA A 61 0.97 8.24 17.32
CA ALA A 61 0.62 6.94 17.87
C ALA A 61 -0.82 7.00 18.40
N LEU A 62 -1.77 6.47 17.61
CA LEU A 62 -3.09 6.11 18.13
C LEU A 62 -2.90 5.04 19.21
N ASP A 63 -2.73 5.48 20.45
CA ASP A 63 -2.73 4.63 21.62
C ASP A 63 -4.14 4.06 21.82
N ALA A 64 -4.37 2.94 21.12
CA ALA A 64 -5.60 2.17 21.20
C ALA A 64 -5.66 1.30 22.47
N SER A 65 -4.80 1.54 23.47
CA SER A 65 -4.83 0.86 24.78
C SER A 65 -5.78 1.51 25.79
N ALA A 66 -6.95 1.96 25.31
CA ALA A 66 -8.12 2.02 26.19
C ALA A 66 -8.57 0.57 26.42
N ASP A 67 -8.06 -0.08 27.48
CA ASP A 67 -8.44 -1.43 27.92
C ASP A 67 -9.98 -1.57 27.95
N LEU A 68 -10.54 -2.12 26.88
CA LEU A 68 -11.91 -2.60 26.88
C LEU A 68 -11.95 -3.79 27.86
N PRO A 69 -12.97 -3.88 28.73
CA PRO A 69 -13.04 -4.95 29.71
C PRO A 69 -13.02 -6.30 28.98
N SER A 70 -12.01 -7.12 29.27
CA SER A 70 -11.86 -8.45 28.69
C SER A 70 -13.14 -9.27 28.95
N ASP A 71 -13.79 -9.72 27.87
CA ASP A 71 -14.87 -10.70 27.96
C ASP A 71 -14.39 -11.93 28.76
N PRO A 72 -15.28 -12.61 29.49
CA PRO A 72 -14.91 -13.83 30.20
C PRO A 72 -14.35 -14.87 29.21
N PRO A 73 -13.28 -15.61 29.56
CA PRO A 73 -12.59 -16.49 28.64
C PRO A 73 -13.56 -17.53 28.05
N LEU A 74 -13.66 -17.53 26.73
CA LEU A 74 -14.50 -18.46 25.97
C LEU A 74 -13.90 -19.88 26.03
N PRO A 75 -14.72 -20.94 25.90
CA PRO A 75 -14.23 -22.30 25.71
C PRO A 75 -13.36 -22.39 24.44
N VAL A 76 -12.21 -23.05 24.55
CA VAL A 76 -11.34 -23.31 23.39
C VAL A 76 -11.97 -24.38 22.51
N HIS A 77 -12.17 -24.06 21.23
CA HIS A 77 -12.69 -24.95 20.22
C HIS A 77 -11.76 -26.15 20.00
N VAL A 78 -12.35 -27.34 19.83
CA VAL A 78 -11.61 -28.55 19.47
C VAL A 78 -11.60 -28.66 17.95
N ALA A 79 -10.52 -28.18 17.33
CA ALA A 79 -10.36 -28.15 15.88
C ALA A 79 -10.67 -29.50 15.22
N SER A 80 -11.46 -29.45 14.15
CA SER A 80 -11.84 -30.62 13.36
C SER A 80 -10.75 -30.95 12.33
N PRO A 81 -10.55 -32.24 11.99
CA PRO A 81 -9.63 -32.60 10.93
C PRO A 81 -10.15 -32.08 9.58
N ARG A 82 -9.30 -31.36 8.85
CA ARG A 82 -9.56 -30.98 7.46
C ARG A 82 -9.53 -32.23 6.59
N VAL A 83 -10.52 -32.37 5.70
CA VAL A 83 -10.69 -33.54 4.83
C VAL A 83 -10.50 -33.12 3.37
N PRO A 84 -9.52 -33.69 2.63
CA PRO A 84 -9.38 -33.42 1.20
C PRO A 84 -10.65 -33.74 0.41
N VAL A 85 -11.08 -32.82 -0.44
CA VAL A 85 -12.27 -32.97 -1.29
C VAL A 85 -11.83 -33.47 -2.67
N SER A 86 -12.05 -34.75 -2.94
CA SER A 86 -11.81 -35.33 -4.27
C SER A 86 -12.79 -34.78 -5.30
N ALA A 87 -12.33 -33.89 -6.18
CA ALA A 87 -13.06 -33.46 -7.36
C ALA A 87 -13.26 -34.66 -8.33
N PRO A 88 -14.49 -35.09 -8.65
CA PRO A 88 -14.73 -36.36 -9.33
C PRO A 88 -14.28 -36.37 -10.79
N THR A 89 -14.38 -35.23 -11.50
CA THR A 89 -13.91 -35.05 -12.87
C THR A 89 -13.79 -33.55 -13.17
N TRP A 90 -12.72 -33.13 -13.85
CA TRP A 90 -12.58 -31.75 -14.32
C TRP A 90 -12.92 -31.63 -15.81
N ARG A 91 -13.54 -30.50 -16.17
CA ARG A 91 -13.74 -30.00 -17.54
C ARG A 91 -12.82 -28.83 -17.76
N LEU A 92 -12.00 -28.85 -18.80
CA LEU A 92 -11.08 -27.75 -19.09
C LEU A 92 -11.28 -27.20 -20.50
N THR A 93 -11.26 -25.88 -20.65
CA THR A 93 -11.17 -25.16 -21.93
C THR A 93 -10.11 -24.06 -21.87
N THR A 94 -9.75 -23.53 -23.03
CA THR A 94 -8.83 -22.39 -23.18
C THR A 94 -9.45 -21.38 -24.12
N VAL A 95 -9.53 -20.11 -23.71
CA VAL A 95 -10.15 -19.03 -24.50
C VAL A 95 -9.13 -17.97 -24.89
N GLY A 96 -9.32 -17.37 -26.07
CA GLY A 96 -8.51 -16.25 -26.58
C GLY A 96 -9.05 -14.88 -26.16
N GLU A 97 -10.38 -14.76 -26.05
CA GLU A 97 -11.08 -13.61 -25.46
C GLU A 97 -11.94 -14.11 -24.30
N ASP A 98 -11.95 -13.38 -23.18
CA ASP A 98 -12.54 -13.84 -21.91
C ASP A 98 -14.05 -13.61 -21.82
N THR A 99 -14.78 -14.23 -22.73
CA THR A 99 -16.25 -14.22 -22.73
C THR A 99 -16.83 -14.96 -21.52
N LEU A 100 -16.16 -16.04 -21.08
CA LEU A 100 -16.66 -16.93 -20.02
C LEU A 100 -16.69 -16.26 -18.63
N PHE A 101 -15.79 -15.31 -18.36
CA PHE A 101 -15.72 -14.62 -17.07
C PHE A 101 -17.08 -14.04 -16.64
N ASN A 102 -17.77 -13.37 -17.56
CA ASN A 102 -19.08 -12.78 -17.31
C ASN A 102 -20.18 -13.83 -17.12
N GLU A 103 -20.16 -14.91 -17.92
CA GLU A 103 -21.13 -16.01 -17.82
C GLU A 103 -21.04 -16.68 -16.44
N VAL A 104 -19.83 -16.96 -15.97
CA VAL A 104 -19.57 -17.54 -14.63
C VAL A 104 -20.02 -16.58 -13.54
N LEU A 105 -19.61 -15.31 -13.62
CA LEU A 105 -19.89 -14.31 -12.60
C LEU A 105 -21.38 -14.00 -12.43
N ARG A 106 -22.16 -14.02 -13.52
CA ARG A 106 -23.61 -13.82 -13.48
C ARG A 106 -24.38 -15.06 -12.99
N GLY A 107 -23.72 -16.21 -12.83
CA GLY A 107 -24.40 -17.49 -12.56
C GLY A 107 -25.10 -18.07 -13.80
N GLU A 108 -24.77 -17.59 -15.00
CA GLU A 108 -25.28 -18.10 -16.28
C GLU A 108 -24.53 -19.38 -16.73
N PHE A 109 -23.37 -19.66 -16.11
CA PHE A 109 -22.53 -20.82 -16.42
C PHE A 109 -23.08 -22.14 -15.83
N GLU A 110 -23.42 -23.08 -16.70
CA GLU A 110 -23.69 -24.48 -16.33
C GLU A 110 -22.45 -25.36 -16.50
N PHE A 111 -22.32 -26.43 -15.71
CA PHE A 111 -21.22 -27.38 -15.83
C PHE A 111 -21.21 -28.06 -17.23
N PRO A 112 -20.13 -27.94 -18.01
CA PRO A 112 -20.17 -28.26 -19.44
C PRO A 112 -20.04 -29.76 -19.73
N ALA A 113 -20.68 -30.18 -20.81
CA ALA A 113 -20.42 -31.48 -21.43
C ALA A 113 -18.99 -31.55 -22.02
N GLU A 114 -18.55 -32.73 -22.44
CA GLU A 114 -17.32 -32.86 -23.22
C GLU A 114 -17.61 -32.60 -24.71
N GLY A 115 -16.77 -31.81 -25.36
CA GLY A 115 -16.95 -31.29 -26.72
C GLY A 115 -17.26 -29.78 -26.74
N PRO A 116 -17.74 -29.23 -27.87
CA PRO A 116 -18.04 -27.82 -28.02
C PRO A 116 -19.31 -27.40 -27.27
N ASP A 117 -19.24 -26.26 -26.57
CA ASP A 117 -20.42 -25.60 -25.99
C ASP A 117 -21.21 -24.75 -27.01
N ALA A 118 -22.28 -24.10 -26.56
CA ALA A 118 -23.15 -23.27 -27.40
C ALA A 118 -22.42 -22.08 -28.06
N SER A 119 -21.29 -21.63 -27.48
CA SER A 119 -20.43 -20.57 -27.99
C SER A 119 -19.26 -21.11 -28.83
N GLY A 120 -19.20 -22.43 -29.06
CA GLY A 120 -18.17 -23.09 -29.84
C GLY A 120 -16.84 -23.30 -29.08
N ARG A 121 -16.81 -23.15 -27.76
CA ARG A 121 -15.60 -23.39 -26.95
C ARG A 121 -15.49 -24.89 -26.65
N GLU A 122 -14.35 -25.48 -26.98
CA GLU A 122 -14.09 -26.91 -26.80
C GLU A 122 -13.74 -27.24 -25.35
N TRP A 123 -14.55 -28.07 -24.71
CA TRP A 123 -14.35 -28.55 -23.34
C TRP A 123 -13.86 -30.00 -23.34
N ARG A 124 -12.71 -30.26 -22.72
CA ARG A 124 -12.13 -31.61 -22.59
C ARG A 124 -12.23 -32.13 -21.17
N THR A 125 -12.45 -33.44 -21.02
CA THR A 125 -12.25 -34.12 -19.73
C THR A 125 -10.76 -34.14 -19.40
N ILE A 126 -10.40 -33.76 -18.17
CA ILE A 126 -9.05 -34.00 -17.61
C ILE A 126 -9.14 -34.75 -16.28
N THR A 127 -8.10 -35.54 -15.98
CA THR A 127 -7.83 -36.07 -14.65
C THR A 127 -6.80 -35.16 -14.00
N GLN A 128 -7.11 -34.65 -12.81
CA GLN A 128 -6.19 -33.86 -12.00
C GLN A 128 -5.08 -34.77 -11.46
N ALA A 129 -3.84 -34.27 -11.39
CA ALA A 129 -2.73 -35.00 -10.79
C ALA A 129 -2.82 -35.03 -9.26
N GLU A 130 -2.08 -35.93 -8.61
CA GLU A 130 -2.10 -36.12 -7.15
C GLU A 130 -1.66 -34.88 -6.35
N ASP A 131 -0.86 -33.99 -6.97
CA ASP A 131 -0.42 -32.71 -6.40
C ASP A 131 -1.44 -31.57 -6.58
N GLY A 132 -2.59 -31.85 -7.20
CA GLY A 132 -3.61 -30.86 -7.57
C GLY A 132 -3.40 -30.20 -8.94
N SER A 133 -2.38 -30.59 -9.71
CA SER A 133 -2.08 -29.99 -11.02
C SER A 133 -3.15 -30.28 -12.07
N LEU A 134 -3.53 -29.24 -12.81
CA LEU A 134 -4.46 -29.24 -13.96
C LEU A 134 -3.72 -29.33 -15.32
N GLY A 135 -2.41 -29.64 -15.28
CA GLY A 135 -1.55 -29.79 -16.46
C GLY A 135 -1.04 -28.47 -17.05
N ASP A 136 0.01 -28.54 -17.87
CA ASP A 136 0.56 -27.38 -18.59
C ASP A 136 -0.32 -26.96 -19.77
N HIS A 137 -0.49 -25.65 -19.95
CA HIS A 137 -1.22 -25.04 -21.06
C HIS A 137 -0.36 -23.95 -21.72
N PRO A 138 -0.46 -23.72 -23.04
CA PRO A 138 0.21 -22.60 -23.71
C PRO A 138 -0.33 -21.25 -23.21
N PRO A 139 0.36 -20.12 -23.47
CA PRO A 139 -0.14 -18.77 -23.15
C PRO A 139 -1.58 -18.56 -23.66
N SER A 140 -2.53 -18.52 -22.72
CA SER A 140 -3.98 -18.48 -22.95
C SER A 140 -4.70 -18.28 -21.61
N ILE A 141 -5.98 -17.90 -21.64
CA ILE A 141 -6.83 -17.91 -20.45
C ILE A 141 -7.41 -19.32 -20.32
N VAL A 142 -7.16 -19.96 -19.18
CA VAL A 142 -7.54 -21.35 -18.89
C VAL A 142 -8.73 -21.35 -17.94
N TYR A 143 -9.77 -22.08 -18.29
CA TYR A 143 -10.91 -22.35 -17.39
C TYR A 143 -11.00 -23.84 -17.10
N ALA A 144 -11.06 -24.18 -15.82
CA ALA A 144 -11.30 -25.54 -15.35
C ALA A 144 -12.52 -25.55 -14.43
N ALA A 145 -13.51 -26.40 -14.70
CA ALA A 145 -14.71 -26.56 -13.90
C ALA A 145 -14.84 -27.99 -13.34
N THR A 146 -15.46 -28.14 -12.17
CA THR A 146 -15.83 -29.44 -11.59
C THR A 146 -17.13 -29.34 -10.78
N GLU A 147 -17.84 -30.45 -10.63
CA GLU A 147 -19.03 -30.52 -9.79
C GLU A 147 -18.68 -31.09 -8.41
N LEU A 148 -19.10 -30.38 -7.37
CA LEU A 148 -19.02 -30.83 -5.98
C LEU A 148 -20.41 -31.24 -5.52
N ASN A 149 -20.51 -32.34 -4.76
CA ASN A 149 -21.77 -32.75 -4.13
C ASN A 149 -21.53 -32.96 -2.64
N LEU A 150 -21.97 -32.00 -1.83
CA LEU A 150 -21.66 -31.89 -0.41
C LEU A 150 -22.80 -32.45 0.44
N ALA A 151 -22.47 -33.38 1.34
CA ALA A 151 -23.46 -34.07 2.17
C ALA A 151 -24.06 -33.19 3.29
N ALA A 152 -23.36 -32.10 3.64
CA ALA A 152 -23.75 -31.10 4.64
C ALA A 152 -23.19 -29.74 4.21
N ALA A 153 -23.72 -28.66 4.78
CA ALA A 153 -23.08 -27.35 4.67
C ALA A 153 -21.70 -27.40 5.33
N THR A 154 -20.67 -26.84 4.67
CA THR A 154 -19.28 -26.94 5.13
C THR A 154 -18.47 -25.73 4.66
N GLY A 155 -17.45 -25.37 5.43
CA GLY A 155 -16.37 -24.51 4.94
C GLY A 155 -15.47 -25.30 4.00
N LEU A 156 -15.15 -24.71 2.85
CA LEU A 156 -14.12 -25.19 1.93
C LEU A 156 -12.92 -24.26 1.98
N ILE A 157 -11.72 -24.80 2.06
CA ILE A 157 -10.46 -24.08 1.97
C ILE A 157 -9.83 -24.43 0.62
N VAL A 158 -9.62 -23.42 -0.23
CA VAL A 158 -9.04 -23.59 -1.56
C VAL A 158 -7.66 -22.96 -1.62
N ARG A 159 -6.66 -23.79 -1.95
CA ARG A 159 -5.36 -23.33 -2.46
C ARG A 159 -5.41 -23.39 -3.98
N GLY A 160 -4.98 -22.31 -4.64
CA GLY A 160 -4.87 -22.26 -6.10
C GLY A 160 -3.64 -21.49 -6.52
N ASP A 161 -2.64 -22.19 -7.08
CA ASP A 161 -1.34 -21.65 -7.46
C ASP A 161 -1.24 -21.48 -8.98
N ARG A 162 -0.76 -20.32 -9.44
CA ARG A 162 -0.82 -19.85 -10.85
C ARG A 162 -2.25 -19.76 -11.38
N CYS A 163 -3.19 -19.56 -10.46
CA CYS A 163 -4.61 -19.33 -10.71
C CYS A 163 -4.95 -17.88 -10.37
N VAL A 164 -5.96 -17.30 -11.04
CA VAL A 164 -6.36 -15.90 -10.84
C VAL A 164 -7.60 -15.80 -9.95
N THR A 165 -8.57 -16.70 -10.14
CA THR A 165 -9.87 -16.64 -9.44
C THR A 165 -10.48 -18.02 -9.35
N VAL A 166 -11.13 -18.33 -8.23
CA VAL A 166 -12.08 -19.44 -8.10
C VAL A 166 -13.48 -18.89 -7.91
N PHE A 167 -14.46 -19.58 -8.47
CA PHE A 167 -15.88 -19.30 -8.32
C PHE A 167 -16.57 -20.53 -7.74
N LEU A 168 -17.46 -20.33 -6.78
CA LEU A 168 -18.42 -21.34 -6.34
C LEU A 168 -19.81 -20.82 -6.67
N ASP A 169 -20.51 -21.45 -7.60
CA ASP A 169 -21.82 -21.00 -8.12
C ASP A 169 -21.83 -19.50 -8.51
N GLY A 170 -20.74 -19.06 -9.14
CA GLY A 170 -20.52 -17.67 -9.56
C GLY A 170 -19.98 -16.72 -8.48
N ALA A 171 -19.93 -17.11 -7.20
CA ALA A 171 -19.32 -16.30 -6.14
C ALA A 171 -17.78 -16.34 -6.20
N PRO A 172 -17.08 -15.21 -6.46
CA PRO A 172 -15.64 -15.20 -6.71
C PRO A 172 -14.79 -15.12 -5.43
N GLN A 173 -13.60 -15.72 -5.47
CA GLN A 173 -12.47 -15.47 -4.58
C GLN A 173 -11.17 -15.37 -5.41
N PRO A 174 -10.23 -14.49 -5.05
CA PRO A 174 -8.93 -14.40 -5.71
C PRO A 174 -8.08 -15.65 -5.42
N LEU A 175 -7.13 -15.96 -6.31
CA LEU A 175 -6.17 -17.05 -6.13
C LEU A 175 -4.73 -16.56 -6.33
N ASP A 176 -3.75 -17.39 -5.95
CA ASP A 176 -2.33 -17.06 -6.01
C ASP A 176 -1.80 -17.10 -7.45
N VAL A 177 -1.93 -15.97 -8.15
CA VAL A 177 -1.45 -15.79 -9.53
C VAL A 177 0.08 -15.91 -9.66
N TYR A 178 0.82 -15.70 -8.57
CA TYR A 178 2.28 -15.83 -8.53
C TYR A 178 2.72 -17.30 -8.40
N GLY A 179 1.87 -18.15 -7.81
CA GLY A 179 2.21 -19.53 -7.46
C GLY A 179 3.20 -19.63 -6.31
N SER A 180 3.14 -18.69 -5.36
CA SER A 180 3.96 -18.72 -4.14
C SER A 180 3.64 -19.91 -3.22
N GLY A 181 2.45 -20.49 -3.37
CA GLY A 181 1.98 -21.61 -2.53
C GLY A 181 1.59 -21.17 -1.11
N ARG A 182 1.44 -19.87 -0.87
CA ARG A 182 1.12 -19.26 0.44
C ARG A 182 -0.38 -19.04 0.64
N MET A 183 -1.12 -18.66 -0.39
CA MET A 183 -2.51 -18.23 -0.25
C MET A 183 -3.50 -19.42 -0.12
N ARG A 184 -4.46 -19.32 0.81
CA ARG A 184 -5.71 -20.13 0.82
C ARG A 184 -6.92 -19.22 1.06
N VAL A 185 -7.97 -19.38 0.27
CA VAL A 185 -9.26 -18.67 0.43
C VAL A 185 -10.35 -19.59 0.98
N PRO A 186 -11.27 -19.06 1.80
CA PRO A 186 -12.50 -19.74 2.17
C PRO A 186 -13.55 -19.65 1.04
N LEU A 187 -14.31 -20.73 0.87
CA LEU A 187 -15.60 -20.74 0.19
C LEU A 187 -16.61 -21.38 1.16
N VAL A 188 -17.83 -20.85 1.23
CA VAL A 188 -18.86 -21.37 2.13
C VAL A 188 -19.96 -21.99 1.29
N ALA A 189 -20.20 -23.28 1.50
CA ALA A 189 -21.08 -24.09 0.66
C ALA A 189 -22.21 -24.72 1.48
N ALA A 190 -23.38 -24.84 0.87
CA ALA A 190 -24.53 -25.53 1.46
C ALA A 190 -24.40 -27.06 1.29
N ALA A 191 -25.41 -27.80 1.72
CA ALA A 191 -25.56 -29.20 1.33
C ALA A 191 -26.17 -29.26 -0.09
N GLY A 192 -25.59 -30.05 -0.99
CA GLY A 192 -26.09 -30.24 -2.35
C GLY A 192 -25.02 -30.15 -3.44
N ARG A 193 -25.50 -29.97 -4.68
CA ARG A 193 -24.67 -29.84 -5.89
C ARG A 193 -24.23 -28.39 -6.06
N HIS A 194 -22.92 -28.21 -6.24
CA HIS A 194 -22.27 -26.93 -6.52
C HIS A 194 -21.36 -27.05 -7.75
N VAL A 195 -21.18 -25.97 -8.49
CA VAL A 195 -20.23 -25.87 -9.60
C VAL A 195 -19.06 -25.01 -9.17
N LEU A 196 -17.87 -25.61 -9.11
CA LEU A 196 -16.61 -24.92 -8.87
C LEU A 196 -15.95 -24.60 -10.21
N VAL A 197 -15.57 -23.34 -10.44
CA VAL A 197 -14.86 -22.91 -11.65
C VAL A 197 -13.57 -22.21 -11.25
N VAL A 198 -12.45 -22.55 -11.88
CA VAL A 198 -11.15 -21.93 -11.68
C VAL A 198 -10.69 -21.28 -12.98
N ARG A 199 -10.32 -20.00 -12.90
CA ARG A 199 -9.69 -19.22 -13.94
C ARG A 199 -8.19 -19.14 -13.69
N ALA A 200 -7.36 -19.48 -14.67
CA ALA A 200 -5.91 -19.48 -14.58
C ALA A 200 -5.26 -18.92 -15.86
N LEU A 201 -3.95 -18.64 -15.81
CA LEU A 201 -3.17 -18.17 -16.96
C LEU A 201 -2.20 -19.25 -17.43
N GLY A 202 -2.40 -19.74 -18.65
CA GLY A 202 -1.46 -20.63 -19.32
C GLY A 202 -0.13 -19.94 -19.62
N GLY A 203 0.91 -20.72 -19.92
CA GLY A 203 2.27 -20.21 -20.13
C GLY A 203 3.06 -19.91 -18.85
N ARG A 204 2.42 -19.86 -17.68
CA ARG A 204 3.08 -19.71 -16.36
C ARG A 204 3.39 -21.05 -15.67
N GLY A 205 3.32 -22.15 -16.41
CA GLY A 205 3.37 -23.53 -15.91
C GLY A 205 2.03 -24.02 -15.34
N ALA A 206 1.92 -25.33 -15.15
CA ALA A 206 0.67 -26.02 -14.82
C ALA A 206 -0.06 -25.50 -13.56
N PRO A 207 -1.27 -24.90 -13.70
CA PRO A 207 -2.05 -24.42 -12.55
C PRO A 207 -2.36 -25.56 -11.56
N VAL A 208 -2.26 -25.28 -10.26
CA VAL A 208 -2.52 -26.26 -9.18
C VAL A 208 -3.71 -25.80 -8.37
N VAL A 209 -4.66 -26.70 -8.10
CA VAL A 209 -5.83 -26.43 -7.26
C VAL A 209 -6.02 -27.57 -6.27
N THR A 210 -6.18 -27.26 -4.99
CA THR A 210 -6.52 -28.27 -3.97
C THR A 210 -7.64 -27.73 -3.07
N LEU A 211 -8.52 -28.63 -2.63
CA LEU A 211 -9.68 -28.32 -1.80
C LEU A 211 -9.68 -29.18 -0.55
N GLU A 212 -9.89 -28.54 0.60
CA GLU A 212 -10.11 -29.19 1.89
C GLU A 212 -11.47 -28.75 2.44
N ALA A 213 -12.24 -29.67 3.03
CA ALA A 213 -13.46 -29.36 3.75
C ALA A 213 -13.22 -29.40 5.26
N THR A 214 -13.85 -28.48 5.99
CA THR A 214 -13.95 -28.51 7.45
C THR A 214 -15.35 -28.04 7.91
N PRO A 215 -15.89 -28.58 9.01
CA PRO A 215 -17.06 -28.01 9.67
C PRO A 215 -16.71 -26.79 10.55
N ASP A 216 -15.43 -26.50 10.79
CA ASP A 216 -15.02 -25.41 11.65
C ASP A 216 -15.31 -24.04 11.01
N PRO A 217 -15.88 -23.06 11.74
CA PRO A 217 -16.23 -21.74 11.21
C PRO A 217 -14.99 -20.83 11.00
N ILE A 218 -13.84 -21.18 11.57
CA ILE A 218 -12.57 -20.46 11.45
C ILE A 218 -11.44 -21.44 11.14
N ALA A 219 -10.51 -21.02 10.29
CA ALA A 219 -9.27 -21.76 10.03
C ALA A 219 -8.05 -20.83 9.92
N PHE A 220 -6.89 -21.30 10.37
CA PHE A 220 -5.61 -20.61 10.24
C PHE A 220 -4.86 -21.04 8.96
N ASN A 221 -4.19 -20.09 8.29
CA ASN A 221 -3.26 -20.37 7.20
C ASN A 221 -1.82 -20.43 7.71
N GLU A 222 -1.33 -21.65 7.92
CA GLU A 222 0.02 -21.92 8.46
C GLU A 222 1.14 -21.65 7.44
N HIS A 223 0.82 -21.49 6.16
CA HIS A 223 1.80 -21.37 5.08
C HIS A 223 2.18 -19.92 4.72
N ASP A 224 1.66 -18.94 5.45
CA ASP A 224 1.74 -17.52 5.10
C ASP A 224 1.83 -16.64 6.36
N GLN A 225 2.58 -17.11 7.35
CA GLN A 225 2.74 -16.42 8.63
C GLN A 225 3.91 -15.42 8.58
N THR A 226 3.71 -14.23 9.14
CA THR A 226 4.78 -13.26 9.40
C THR A 226 5.31 -13.48 10.81
N LEU A 227 6.50 -14.05 10.94
CA LEU A 227 7.10 -14.44 12.22
C LEU A 227 8.43 -13.69 12.47
N PRO A 228 8.68 -13.22 13.71
CA PRO A 228 9.96 -12.65 14.11
C PRO A 228 10.99 -13.72 14.45
N ASP A 229 12.25 -13.32 14.43
CA ASP A 229 13.33 -13.99 15.17
C ASP A 229 13.49 -13.27 16.54
N LEU A 230 13.90 -13.99 17.59
CA LEU A 230 14.00 -13.43 18.95
C LEU A 230 15.47 -13.16 19.34
N PRO A 231 15.98 -11.93 19.26
CA PRO A 231 17.36 -11.63 19.63
C PRO A 231 17.61 -11.89 21.13
N VAL A 232 18.71 -12.58 21.46
CA VAL A 232 19.17 -12.74 22.85
C VAL A 232 19.55 -11.41 23.48
N GLU A 233 19.51 -11.35 24.82
CA GLU A 233 19.80 -10.16 25.64
C GLU A 233 18.85 -8.97 25.44
N GLU A 234 17.91 -9.05 24.49
CA GLU A 234 16.93 -8.02 24.18
C GLU A 234 15.50 -8.58 24.28
N SER A 235 14.53 -7.73 24.56
CA SER A 235 13.11 -8.09 24.66
C SER A 235 12.21 -7.02 24.05
N PRO A 236 12.38 -6.69 22.75
CA PRO A 236 11.51 -5.73 22.08
C PRO A 236 10.07 -6.25 22.01
N VAL A 237 9.10 -5.33 21.99
CA VAL A 237 7.73 -5.68 21.59
C VAL A 237 7.78 -6.05 20.10
N GLN A 238 7.34 -7.26 19.80
CA GLN A 238 7.28 -7.78 18.42
C GLN A 238 5.86 -8.27 18.14
N TYR A 239 5.59 -8.69 16.91
CA TYR A 239 4.27 -9.16 16.50
C TYR A 239 4.34 -10.45 15.68
N VAL A 240 3.27 -11.25 15.72
CA VAL A 240 3.05 -12.41 14.85
C VAL A 240 1.84 -12.14 13.98
N GLY A 241 2.00 -12.25 12.66
CA GLY A 241 0.92 -12.15 11.69
C GLY A 241 0.48 -13.53 11.23
N VAL A 242 -0.81 -13.87 11.40
CA VAL A 242 -1.37 -15.14 10.90
C VAL A 242 -2.61 -14.85 10.07
N PRO A 243 -2.68 -15.28 8.79
CA PRO A 243 -3.92 -15.15 8.04
C PRO A 243 -5.00 -16.09 8.57
N VAL A 244 -6.15 -15.51 8.89
CA VAL A 244 -7.32 -16.21 9.44
C VAL A 244 -8.43 -16.19 8.41
N LEU A 245 -8.99 -17.36 8.14
CA LEU A 245 -10.11 -17.58 7.23
C LEU A 245 -11.41 -17.59 8.05
N ASN A 246 -12.34 -16.71 7.72
CA ASN A 246 -13.73 -16.83 8.14
C ASN A 246 -14.47 -17.75 7.16
N LEU A 247 -14.92 -18.92 7.63
CA LEU A 247 -15.64 -19.93 6.87
C LEU A 247 -17.17 -19.85 7.09
N THR A 248 -17.66 -18.70 7.54
CA THR A 248 -19.10 -18.40 7.70
C THR A 248 -19.58 -17.37 6.67
N THR A 249 -20.90 -17.27 6.49
CA THR A 249 -21.54 -16.27 5.62
C THR A 249 -21.65 -14.88 6.26
N ASP A 250 -21.31 -14.75 7.54
CA ASP A 250 -21.53 -13.55 8.34
C ASP A 250 -20.21 -12.86 8.72
N ALA A 251 -20.25 -11.54 8.92
CA ALA A 251 -19.12 -10.82 9.49
C ALA A 251 -19.00 -11.16 10.97
N LEU A 252 -17.83 -11.65 11.39
CA LEU A 252 -17.55 -11.93 12.80
C LEU A 252 -17.03 -10.65 13.45
N LEU A 253 -17.85 -10.00 14.27
CA LEU A 253 -17.58 -8.69 14.86
C LEU A 253 -16.79 -8.78 16.17
N ASN A 254 -16.03 -7.72 16.50
CA ASN A 254 -15.30 -7.55 17.77
C ASN A 254 -14.39 -8.74 18.13
N VAL A 255 -13.62 -9.23 17.16
CA VAL A 255 -12.75 -10.39 17.30
C VAL A 255 -11.51 -10.03 18.11
N GLN A 256 -11.13 -10.82 19.11
CA GLN A 256 -9.94 -10.57 19.93
C GLN A 256 -8.83 -11.55 19.56
N ALA A 257 -7.67 -11.03 19.15
CA ALA A 257 -6.46 -11.78 18.90
C ALA A 257 -5.57 -11.73 20.15
N ARG A 258 -5.35 -12.85 20.83
CA ARG A 258 -4.66 -12.93 22.12
C ARG A 258 -3.43 -13.82 22.08
N VAL A 259 -2.38 -13.41 22.78
CA VAL A 259 -1.29 -14.30 23.20
C VAL A 259 -1.62 -14.84 24.58
N VAL A 260 -1.48 -16.16 24.77
CA VAL A 260 -1.72 -16.81 26.06
C VAL A 260 -0.49 -16.67 26.95
N GLU A 261 -0.70 -16.21 28.18
CA GLU A 261 0.37 -16.11 29.18
C GLU A 261 0.98 -17.49 29.49
N ASP A 262 2.32 -17.56 29.51
CA ASP A 262 3.08 -18.72 29.98
C ASP A 262 4.29 -18.30 30.84
N GLU A 263 5.32 -19.14 30.96
CA GLU A 263 6.56 -18.81 31.66
C GLU A 263 7.45 -17.77 30.93
N ARG A 264 7.26 -17.56 29.62
CA ARG A 264 8.06 -16.66 28.76
C ARG A 264 7.30 -15.41 28.32
N PHE A 265 6.02 -15.52 28.03
CA PHE A 265 5.20 -14.48 27.40
C PHE A 265 4.16 -13.90 28.35
N GLU A 266 3.91 -12.60 28.25
CA GLU A 266 2.78 -11.92 28.89
C GLU A 266 1.48 -12.19 28.10
N ALA A 267 0.33 -12.08 28.78
CA ALA A 267 -0.95 -12.02 28.06
C ALA A 267 -1.05 -10.68 27.32
N THR A 268 -1.44 -10.72 26.05
CA THR A 268 -1.74 -9.54 25.22
C THR A 268 -3.08 -9.73 24.51
N THR A 269 -3.66 -8.63 24.02
CA THR A 269 -4.93 -8.67 23.27
C THR A 269 -4.98 -7.52 22.27
N ILE A 270 -5.26 -7.83 21.01
CA ILE A 270 -5.61 -6.85 19.97
C ILE A 270 -7.07 -7.09 19.58
N THR A 271 -7.90 -6.06 19.66
CA THR A 271 -9.29 -6.12 19.19
C THR A 271 -9.37 -5.69 17.72
N LEU A 272 -9.95 -6.55 16.88
CA LEU A 272 -10.26 -6.30 15.48
C LEU A 272 -11.76 -5.95 15.32
N PRO A 273 -12.13 -4.95 14.49
CA PRO A 273 -13.53 -4.59 14.34
C PRO A 273 -14.41 -5.71 13.76
N ALA A 274 -13.90 -6.40 12.73
CA ALA A 274 -14.53 -7.58 12.17
C ALA A 274 -13.57 -8.44 11.32
N LEU A 275 -13.82 -9.74 11.26
CA LEU A 275 -13.39 -10.60 10.15
C LEU A 275 -14.54 -10.66 9.12
N GLY A 276 -14.26 -10.28 7.87
CA GLY A 276 -15.29 -10.24 6.82
C GLY A 276 -15.86 -11.63 6.50
N PRO A 277 -17.13 -11.72 6.07
CA PRO A 277 -17.77 -12.99 5.70
C PRO A 277 -16.99 -13.68 4.59
N ALA A 278 -16.87 -15.01 4.63
CA ALA A 278 -16.19 -15.81 3.60
C ALA A 278 -14.87 -15.20 3.08
N SER A 279 -13.99 -14.70 3.97
CA SER A 279 -12.76 -13.99 3.59
C SER A 279 -11.54 -14.41 4.38
N VAL A 280 -10.34 -14.10 3.87
CA VAL A 280 -9.06 -14.30 4.56
C VAL A 280 -8.35 -12.97 4.80
N THR A 281 -7.86 -12.72 6.01
CA THR A 281 -7.11 -11.50 6.35
C THR A 281 -6.02 -11.76 7.40
N GLN A 282 -4.96 -10.95 7.40
CA GLN A 282 -3.83 -11.13 8.33
C GLN A 282 -4.18 -10.61 9.73
N VAL A 283 -4.28 -11.51 10.71
CA VAL A 283 -4.56 -11.17 12.11
C VAL A 283 -3.25 -10.95 12.87
N PRO A 284 -3.04 -9.76 13.48
CA PRO A 284 -1.88 -9.47 14.30
C PRO A 284 -2.03 -9.99 15.75
N PHE A 285 -0.94 -10.48 16.32
CA PHE A 285 -0.80 -10.86 17.72
C PHE A 285 0.42 -10.15 18.31
N GLU A 286 0.28 -9.47 19.43
CA GLU A 286 1.40 -8.74 20.07
C GLU A 286 2.20 -9.65 21.01
N LEU A 287 3.51 -9.76 20.78
CA LEU A 287 4.44 -10.52 21.62
C LEU A 287 5.11 -9.59 22.63
N ARG A 288 4.94 -9.91 23.92
CA ARG A 288 5.72 -9.34 25.02
C ARG A 288 6.43 -10.46 25.78
N LEU A 289 7.76 -10.38 25.84
CA LEU A 289 8.60 -11.32 26.59
C LEU A 289 8.77 -10.83 28.03
N LYS A 290 8.51 -11.70 29.01
CA LYS A 290 8.71 -11.46 30.44
C LYS A 290 10.19 -11.31 30.83
N ALA A 291 11.08 -11.87 30.03
CA ALA A 291 12.52 -11.74 30.12
C ALA A 291 13.17 -11.96 28.75
N ALA A 292 14.30 -11.31 28.50
CA ALA A 292 15.08 -11.52 27.29
C ALA A 292 15.61 -12.96 27.19
N PRO A 293 15.67 -13.57 25.97
CA PRO A 293 16.30 -14.87 25.78
C PRO A 293 17.78 -14.83 26.13
N VAL A 294 18.31 -15.93 26.69
CA VAL A 294 19.70 -16.01 27.17
C VAL A 294 20.61 -16.76 26.20
N LEU A 295 20.08 -17.77 25.50
CA LEU A 295 20.82 -18.59 24.55
C LEU A 295 20.20 -18.46 23.15
N PRO A 296 21.03 -18.43 22.08
CA PRO A 296 20.54 -18.51 20.72
C PRO A 296 20.17 -19.95 20.36
N GLU A 297 19.49 -20.15 19.22
CA GLU A 297 19.08 -21.45 18.66
C GLU A 297 18.07 -22.24 19.52
N GLU A 298 17.50 -21.63 20.58
CA GLU A 298 16.35 -22.17 21.31
C GLU A 298 15.03 -21.94 20.53
N SER A 299 14.11 -22.91 20.61
CA SER A 299 12.76 -22.83 20.02
C SER A 299 11.70 -22.48 21.07
N TYR A 300 11.00 -21.36 20.88
CA TYR A 300 9.96 -20.86 21.79
C TYR A 300 8.58 -21.10 21.17
N VAL A 301 7.72 -21.83 21.88
CA VAL A 301 6.36 -22.15 21.42
C VAL A 301 5.39 -21.10 21.97
N VAL A 302 4.63 -20.44 21.10
CA VAL A 302 3.65 -19.41 21.46
C VAL A 302 2.24 -19.89 21.12
N ARG A 303 1.33 -19.82 22.10
CA ARG A 303 -0.09 -20.13 21.93
C ARG A 303 -0.88 -18.86 21.65
N LEU A 304 -1.64 -18.89 20.57
CA LEU A 304 -2.42 -17.78 20.04
C LEU A 304 -3.91 -18.15 20.08
N LEU A 305 -4.78 -17.24 20.50
CA LEU A 305 -6.23 -17.44 20.51
C LEU A 305 -6.94 -16.36 19.69
N VAL A 306 -7.87 -16.76 18.83
CA VAL A 306 -8.84 -15.88 18.19
C VAL A 306 -10.18 -16.09 18.86
N ASP A 307 -10.59 -15.15 19.70
CA ASP A 307 -11.88 -15.20 20.40
C ASP A 307 -12.96 -14.54 19.55
N VAL A 308 -14.10 -15.24 19.42
CA VAL A 308 -15.25 -14.72 18.68
C VAL A 308 -16.51 -14.88 19.51
N SER A 309 -16.90 -13.81 20.22
CA SER A 309 -18.06 -13.80 21.12
C SER A 309 -19.39 -14.14 20.40
N ALA A 310 -19.48 -13.92 19.08
CA ALA A 310 -20.63 -14.33 18.26
C ALA A 310 -20.74 -15.85 18.04
N LEU A 311 -19.62 -16.58 18.09
CA LEU A 311 -19.56 -18.05 18.05
C LEU A 311 -19.56 -18.65 19.47
N GLY A 312 -19.14 -17.88 20.47
CA GLY A 312 -19.04 -18.29 21.86
C GLY A 312 -17.82 -19.16 22.16
N GLU A 313 -16.81 -19.14 21.29
CA GLU A 313 -15.63 -20.02 21.31
C GLU A 313 -14.33 -19.25 21.01
N SER A 314 -13.20 -19.80 21.47
CA SER A 314 -11.83 -19.38 21.15
C SER A 314 -11.17 -20.37 20.20
N PHE A 315 -10.58 -19.91 19.10
CA PHE A 315 -9.87 -20.76 18.14
C PHE A 315 -8.37 -20.68 18.41
N GLU A 316 -7.74 -21.82 18.73
CA GLU A 316 -6.32 -21.88 19.09
C GLU A 316 -5.42 -22.16 17.88
N HIS A 317 -4.32 -21.42 17.79
CA HIS A 317 -3.18 -21.73 16.93
C HIS A 317 -1.88 -21.72 17.73
N THR A 318 -0.85 -22.39 17.23
CA THR A 318 0.48 -22.41 17.85
C THR A 318 1.55 -22.08 16.82
N VAL A 319 2.47 -21.20 17.18
CA VAL A 319 3.66 -20.87 16.37
C VAL A 319 4.94 -21.21 17.13
N THR A 320 6.00 -21.50 16.39
CA THR A 320 7.34 -21.73 16.96
C THR A 320 8.28 -20.64 16.46
N LEU A 321 8.87 -19.89 17.39
CA LEU A 321 9.84 -18.83 17.14
C LEU A 321 11.24 -19.34 17.48
N SER A 322 12.26 -18.80 16.83
CA SER A 322 13.67 -19.15 17.09
C SER A 322 14.41 -17.99 17.73
N THR A 323 15.25 -18.28 18.72
CA THR A 323 16.16 -17.28 19.30
C THR A 323 17.44 -17.15 18.46
N VAL A 324 18.00 -15.95 18.39
CA VAL A 324 19.17 -15.64 17.53
C VAL A 324 20.21 -14.84 18.31
N SER A 325 21.49 -14.96 17.94
CA SER A 325 22.53 -14.16 18.57
C SER A 325 22.38 -12.68 18.18
N ARG A 326 22.83 -11.79 19.07
CA ARG A 326 22.72 -10.33 18.90
C ARG A 326 23.40 -9.77 17.63
N SER A 327 24.36 -10.51 17.09
CA SER A 327 25.10 -10.17 15.86
C SER A 327 24.60 -10.92 14.61
N ALA A 328 23.56 -11.75 14.72
CA ALA A 328 23.02 -12.51 13.59
C ALA A 328 22.12 -11.63 12.71
N THR A 329 22.12 -11.89 11.40
CA THR A 329 21.12 -11.32 10.48
C THR A 329 19.76 -11.97 10.74
N HIS A 330 18.78 -11.18 11.16
CA HIS A 330 17.51 -11.67 11.73
C HIS A 330 16.30 -10.84 11.29
N ARG A 331 15.08 -11.34 11.55
CA ARG A 331 13.84 -10.59 11.34
C ARG A 331 13.39 -9.93 12.64
N GLU A 332 13.07 -8.64 12.58
CA GLU A 332 12.21 -8.00 13.58
C GLU A 332 10.85 -7.65 12.96
N THR A 333 9.76 -7.79 13.73
CA THR A 333 8.40 -7.51 13.25
C THR A 333 7.78 -6.29 13.93
N PHE A 334 6.98 -5.56 13.16
CA PHE A 334 6.24 -4.37 13.62
C PHE A 334 4.83 -4.37 13.02
N ARG A 335 3.95 -3.55 13.59
CA ARG A 335 2.60 -3.34 13.08
C ARG A 335 2.56 -2.14 12.14
N SER A 336 2.19 -2.35 10.88
CA SER A 336 2.14 -1.27 9.89
C SER A 336 1.05 -0.25 10.24
N ALA A 337 1.36 1.04 10.16
CA ALA A 337 0.37 2.11 10.30
C ALA A 337 -0.50 2.25 9.04
N THR A 338 -0.16 1.54 7.96
CA THR A 338 -0.92 1.50 6.71
C THR A 338 -2.24 0.74 6.83
N ASP A 339 -2.27 -0.39 7.51
CA ASP A 339 -3.49 -1.20 7.62
C ASP A 339 -3.63 -1.96 8.96
N GLY A 340 -2.63 -1.89 9.84
CA GLY A 340 -2.60 -2.60 11.12
C GLY A 340 -2.17 -4.06 11.02
N SER A 341 -1.69 -4.54 9.86
CA SER A 341 -1.08 -5.86 9.68
C SER A 341 0.33 -5.94 10.28
N VAL A 342 0.86 -7.15 10.45
CA VAL A 342 2.26 -7.37 10.81
C VAL A 342 3.12 -7.41 9.56
N GLN A 343 4.09 -6.51 9.50
CA GLN A 343 5.19 -6.53 8.53
C GLN A 343 6.51 -6.74 9.29
N TYR A 344 7.63 -6.84 8.58
CA TYR A 344 8.93 -7.12 9.20
C TYR A 344 10.07 -6.31 8.56
N ALA A 345 11.27 -6.42 9.13
CA ALA A 345 12.49 -5.92 8.52
C ALA A 345 13.58 -6.98 8.66
N GLY A 346 14.43 -7.13 7.63
CA GLY A 346 15.64 -7.92 7.72
C GLY A 346 16.77 -7.07 8.29
N ILE A 347 17.22 -7.34 9.51
CA ILE A 347 18.24 -6.55 10.21
C ILE A 347 19.60 -7.20 10.04
N VAL A 348 20.61 -6.44 9.58
CA VAL A 348 22.03 -6.75 9.72
C VAL A 348 22.63 -5.83 10.78
N PRO A 349 22.92 -6.34 12.00
CA PRO A 349 23.57 -5.55 13.04
C PRO A 349 24.98 -5.10 12.64
N PRO A 350 25.49 -3.98 13.18
CA PRO A 350 26.87 -3.58 12.97
C PRO A 350 27.86 -4.57 13.62
N LEU A 351 29.06 -4.65 13.05
CA LEU A 351 30.19 -5.33 13.69
C LEU A 351 30.55 -4.63 15.01
N ASP A 352 30.98 -5.43 16.00
CA ASP A 352 31.38 -4.98 17.34
C ASP A 352 30.36 -4.00 17.96
N PHE A 353 29.08 -4.39 17.96
CA PHE A 353 27.97 -3.55 18.41
C PHE A 353 28.13 -3.03 19.85
N ASP A 354 28.10 -1.71 19.98
CA ASP A 354 28.07 -0.98 21.25
C ASP A 354 26.75 -0.19 21.37
N PRO A 355 25.86 -0.54 22.32
CA PRO A 355 24.58 0.16 22.52
C PRO A 355 24.73 1.61 23.01
N ALA A 356 25.93 2.06 23.39
CA ALA A 356 26.20 3.46 23.70
C ALA A 356 26.38 4.34 22.45
N ARG A 357 26.80 3.76 21.32
CA ARG A 357 27.19 4.45 20.09
C ARG A 357 26.01 4.70 19.15
N SER A 358 26.05 5.84 18.43
CA SER A 358 25.17 6.09 17.27
C SER A 358 25.80 5.53 15.98
N TYR A 359 24.98 4.90 15.16
CA TYR A 359 25.37 4.25 13.90
C TYR A 359 24.66 4.92 12.72
N GLY A 360 25.20 4.76 11.51
CA GLY A 360 24.44 5.06 10.30
C GLY A 360 23.32 4.04 10.07
N LEU A 361 22.47 4.32 9.09
CA LEU A 361 21.43 3.42 8.58
C LEU A 361 21.55 3.29 7.06
N VAL A 362 21.69 2.08 6.55
CA VAL A 362 21.51 1.76 5.12
C VAL A 362 20.18 1.04 4.96
N LEU A 363 19.18 1.73 4.42
CA LEU A 363 17.92 1.14 4.00
C LEU A 363 18.17 0.42 2.67
N THR A 364 17.88 -0.89 2.61
CA THR A 364 17.99 -1.67 1.38
C THR A 364 16.65 -2.21 0.89
N LEU A 365 16.39 -2.02 -0.40
CA LEU A 365 15.20 -2.45 -1.09
C LEU A 365 15.50 -3.73 -1.90
N HIS A 366 14.64 -4.73 -1.77
CA HIS A 366 14.83 -6.05 -2.39
C HIS A 366 14.35 -6.13 -3.85
N GLY A 367 14.95 -7.04 -4.62
CA GLY A 367 14.54 -7.38 -5.98
C GLY A 367 13.19 -8.13 -6.04
N ALA A 368 12.65 -8.30 -7.26
CA ALA A 368 11.43 -9.06 -7.48
C ALA A 368 11.64 -10.55 -7.13
N GLY A 369 10.70 -11.15 -6.40
CA GLY A 369 10.79 -12.52 -5.91
C GLY A 369 11.64 -12.71 -4.64
N VAL A 370 12.32 -11.67 -4.17
CA VAL A 370 13.22 -11.72 -3.00
C VAL A 370 12.46 -11.35 -1.72
N GLU A 371 12.75 -12.03 -0.62
CA GLU A 371 12.25 -11.66 0.71
C GLU A 371 13.24 -10.72 1.41
N ALA A 372 12.74 -9.80 2.25
CA ALA A 372 13.57 -8.83 2.99
C ALA A 372 14.72 -9.50 3.79
N ILE A 373 14.46 -10.65 4.42
CA ILE A 373 15.50 -11.41 5.13
C ILE A 373 16.55 -12.03 4.18
N GLY A 374 16.16 -12.35 2.94
CA GLY A 374 17.07 -12.82 1.90
C GLY A 374 17.97 -11.69 1.41
N GLN A 375 17.39 -10.51 1.18
CA GLN A 375 18.12 -9.28 0.87
C GLN A 375 19.13 -8.95 1.97
N ALA A 376 18.72 -8.92 3.24
CA ALA A 376 19.61 -8.67 4.38
C ALA A 376 20.77 -9.68 4.47
N ARG A 377 20.52 -10.96 4.17
CA ARG A 377 21.55 -12.02 4.16
C ARG A 377 22.52 -11.95 2.98
N ALA A 378 22.25 -11.12 1.97
CA ALA A 378 23.18 -10.86 0.88
C ALA A 378 24.25 -9.81 1.25
N TYR A 379 24.14 -9.13 2.40
CA TYR A 379 25.14 -8.16 2.88
C TYR A 379 26.04 -8.74 3.96
N SER A 380 27.31 -8.34 3.98
CA SER A 380 28.18 -8.45 5.15
C SER A 380 27.93 -7.29 6.13
N ALA A 381 28.09 -7.55 7.43
CA ALA A 381 28.00 -6.52 8.47
C ALA A 381 29.13 -5.47 8.35
N LYS A 382 28.89 -4.25 8.86
CA LYS A 382 29.81 -3.10 8.78
C LYS A 382 30.08 -2.52 10.17
N ASP A 383 31.24 -1.89 10.40
CA ASP A 383 31.64 -1.31 11.70
C ASP A 383 30.98 0.04 12.04
N TRP A 384 30.12 0.56 11.16
CA TRP A 384 29.64 1.95 11.23
C TRP A 384 28.14 2.16 10.95
N THR A 385 27.40 1.12 10.53
CA THR A 385 25.99 1.22 10.14
C THR A 385 25.22 -0.05 10.44
N TYR A 386 23.92 0.09 10.71
CA TYR A 386 22.96 -0.98 10.47
C TYR A 386 22.69 -1.08 8.96
N ILE A 387 22.39 -2.27 8.47
CA ILE A 387 21.75 -2.45 7.16
C ILE A 387 20.37 -3.05 7.43
N VAL A 388 19.33 -2.39 6.93
CA VAL A 388 17.93 -2.76 7.19
C VAL A 388 17.22 -2.98 5.88
N ALA A 389 16.81 -4.21 5.63
CA ALA A 389 16.03 -4.58 4.45
C ALA A 389 14.54 -4.43 4.73
N ALA A 390 13.86 -3.57 3.98
CA ALA A 390 12.41 -3.45 4.04
C ALA A 390 11.73 -4.65 3.36
N THR A 391 10.50 -4.98 3.76
CA THR A 391 9.61 -5.84 2.94
C THR A 391 8.71 -4.97 2.10
N ASN A 392 8.62 -5.30 0.81
CA ASN A 392 7.64 -4.75 -0.12
C ASN A 392 6.29 -5.51 -0.01
N ARG A 393 5.95 -6.03 1.17
CA ARG A 393 4.88 -7.01 1.47
C ARG A 393 5.03 -8.35 0.72
N ARG A 394 4.66 -8.37 -0.56
CA ARG A 394 4.54 -9.57 -1.39
C ARG A 394 5.68 -9.62 -2.43
N PRO A 395 5.93 -10.76 -3.10
CA PRO A 395 7.16 -10.95 -3.88
C PRO A 395 7.45 -9.89 -4.96
N PHE A 396 6.42 -9.19 -5.49
CA PHE A 396 6.55 -8.09 -6.46
C PHE A 396 6.10 -6.73 -5.90
N GLY A 397 5.47 -6.74 -4.73
CA GLY A 397 5.34 -5.60 -3.81
C GLY A 397 5.00 -4.20 -4.31
N PHE A 398 4.19 -4.04 -5.35
CA PHE A 398 3.87 -2.72 -5.91
C PHE A 398 5.10 -1.96 -6.45
N ASP A 399 6.15 -2.69 -6.86
CA ASP A 399 7.38 -2.14 -7.48
C ASP A 399 8.11 -1.07 -6.63
N TRP A 400 7.93 -1.08 -5.31
CA TRP A 400 8.40 -0.02 -4.40
C TRP A 400 7.77 1.37 -4.66
N GLU A 401 6.73 1.44 -5.48
CA GLU A 401 5.84 2.58 -5.60
C GLU A 401 4.67 2.48 -4.61
N GLU A 402 3.96 3.58 -4.38
CA GLU A 402 2.77 3.66 -3.51
C GLU A 402 2.93 2.98 -2.15
N TRP A 403 2.29 1.82 -1.94
CA TRP A 403 2.38 1.08 -0.67
C TRP A 403 3.81 0.63 -0.40
N GLY A 404 4.55 0.20 -1.41
CA GLY A 404 5.94 -0.23 -1.27
C GLY A 404 6.87 0.92 -0.85
N ARG A 405 6.67 2.12 -1.42
CA ARG A 405 7.36 3.35 -0.95
C ARG A 405 7.03 3.62 0.51
N LYS A 406 5.76 3.48 0.92
CA LYS A 406 5.34 3.69 2.31
C LYS A 406 5.93 2.63 3.24
N ASP A 407 5.99 1.37 2.85
CA ASP A 407 6.59 0.28 3.65
C ASP A 407 8.08 0.51 3.86
N ALA A 408 8.81 0.98 2.83
CA ALA A 408 10.22 1.34 2.93
C ALA A 408 10.45 2.44 3.99
N LEU A 409 9.58 3.46 4.03
CA LEU A 409 9.64 4.54 5.02
C LEU A 409 9.21 4.06 6.41
N GLU A 410 8.15 3.24 6.53
CA GLU A 410 7.74 2.64 7.82
C GLU A 410 8.88 1.78 8.42
N VAL A 411 9.67 1.09 7.59
CA VAL A 411 10.88 0.36 8.02
C VAL A 411 12.03 1.29 8.44
N GLN A 412 12.22 2.42 7.74
CA GLN A 412 13.21 3.44 8.12
C GLN A 412 12.87 4.04 9.50
N ASP A 413 11.61 4.43 9.70
CA ASP A 413 11.14 5.04 10.94
C ASP A 413 11.08 4.02 12.08
N TYR A 414 10.73 2.76 11.80
CA TYR A 414 10.92 1.65 12.75
C TYR A 414 12.38 1.56 13.20
N ALA A 415 13.34 1.49 12.26
CA ALA A 415 14.77 1.40 12.58
C ALA A 415 15.28 2.60 13.41
N ARG A 416 14.83 3.82 13.11
CA ARG A 416 15.10 5.04 13.91
C ARG A 416 14.56 4.95 15.33
N SER A 417 13.35 4.40 15.51
CA SER A 417 12.74 4.22 16.83
C SER A 417 13.41 3.11 17.66
N ARG A 418 13.97 2.11 16.97
CA ARG A 418 14.46 0.84 17.53
C ARG A 418 15.96 0.85 17.85
N PHE A 419 16.76 1.61 17.10
CA PHE A 419 18.22 1.67 17.18
C PHE A 419 18.71 3.11 17.32
N ARG A 420 19.94 3.30 17.84
CA ARG A 420 20.58 4.62 17.88
C ARG A 420 21.13 5.00 16.51
N ILE A 421 20.28 5.57 15.68
CA ILE A 421 20.64 6.05 14.33
C ILE A 421 21.10 7.52 14.40
N ASP A 422 22.17 7.82 13.68
CA ASP A 422 22.60 9.19 13.36
C ASP A 422 21.80 9.68 12.14
N PRO A 423 20.88 10.66 12.28
CA PRO A 423 19.99 11.09 11.21
C PRO A 423 20.74 11.81 10.07
N THR A 424 22.00 12.21 10.27
CA THR A 424 22.84 12.75 9.21
C THR A 424 23.48 11.66 8.34
N ARG A 425 23.39 10.38 8.75
CA ARG A 425 24.09 9.25 8.14
C ARG A 425 23.13 8.12 7.75
N GLU A 426 22.13 8.50 6.97
CA GLU A 426 21.14 7.60 6.41
C GLU A 426 21.28 7.50 4.88
N TYR A 427 21.16 6.30 4.33
CA TYR A 427 21.46 6.00 2.93
C TYR A 427 20.45 4.98 2.37
N LEU A 428 20.23 5.02 1.05
CA LEU A 428 19.27 4.17 0.35
C LEU A 428 19.95 3.37 -0.75
N THR A 429 19.69 2.07 -0.84
CA THR A 429 20.21 1.21 -1.92
C THR A 429 19.25 0.05 -2.22
N GLY A 430 19.49 -0.68 -3.31
CA GLY A 430 18.68 -1.83 -3.69
C GLY A 430 19.07 -2.35 -5.06
N HIS A 431 18.65 -3.58 -5.36
CA HIS A 431 18.99 -4.28 -6.60
C HIS A 431 17.74 -4.61 -7.42
N SER A 432 17.82 -4.50 -8.75
CA SER A 432 16.72 -4.84 -9.67
C SER A 432 15.48 -3.96 -9.39
N MET A 433 14.34 -4.57 -9.06
CA MET A 433 13.15 -3.90 -8.50
C MET A 433 13.50 -2.93 -7.34
N GLY A 434 14.41 -3.32 -6.45
CA GLY A 434 14.91 -2.45 -5.37
C GLY A 434 15.83 -1.33 -5.85
N GLY A 435 16.48 -1.48 -7.00
CA GLY A 435 17.21 -0.42 -7.67
C GLY A 435 16.26 0.63 -8.26
N HIS A 436 15.15 0.19 -8.84
CA HIS A 436 14.05 1.09 -9.23
C HIS A 436 13.44 1.81 -8.02
N GLY A 437 13.13 1.07 -6.95
CA GLY A 437 12.68 1.66 -5.68
C GLY A 437 13.67 2.67 -5.10
N THR A 438 14.98 2.43 -5.25
CA THR A 438 16.02 3.36 -4.79
C THR A 438 15.93 4.70 -5.52
N TRP A 439 15.66 4.67 -6.82
CA TRP A 439 15.35 5.89 -7.56
C TRP A 439 14.04 6.53 -7.10
N ASN A 440 12.94 5.78 -7.03
CA ASN A 440 11.61 6.31 -6.69
C ASN A 440 11.56 6.95 -5.29
N VAL A 441 11.95 6.19 -4.26
CA VAL A 441 11.96 6.65 -2.87
C VAL A 441 12.98 7.79 -2.70
N GLY A 442 14.13 7.72 -3.39
CA GLY A 442 15.17 8.75 -3.35
C GLY A 442 14.71 10.11 -3.88
N VAL A 443 14.01 10.16 -5.03
CA VAL A 443 13.53 11.43 -5.59
C VAL A 443 12.34 12.00 -4.81
N HIS A 444 11.46 11.18 -4.22
CA HIS A 444 10.30 11.68 -3.47
C HIS A 444 10.63 12.06 -2.03
N HIS A 445 11.65 11.44 -1.41
CA HIS A 445 12.05 11.69 -0.03
C HIS A 445 13.55 12.06 0.11
N PRO A 446 14.06 13.06 -0.65
CA PRO A 446 15.48 13.42 -0.66
C PRO A 446 15.97 13.91 0.71
N GLY A 447 15.08 14.48 1.53
CA GLY A 447 15.37 14.94 2.90
C GLY A 447 15.54 13.81 3.92
N ARG A 448 15.55 12.53 3.50
CA ARG A 448 15.75 11.37 4.37
C ARG A 448 17.09 10.65 4.18
N PHE A 449 17.88 11.03 3.16
CA PHE A 449 19.10 10.31 2.79
C PHE A 449 20.25 11.28 2.47
N ALA A 450 21.46 10.99 2.94
CA ALA A 450 22.69 11.68 2.55
C ALA A 450 23.16 11.30 1.14
N ALA A 451 22.93 10.04 0.75
CA ALA A 451 23.20 9.51 -0.57
C ALA A 451 22.32 8.31 -0.90
N ILE A 452 22.13 8.07 -2.20
CA ILE A 452 21.42 6.90 -2.73
C ILE A 452 22.35 6.09 -3.65
N ALA A 453 22.16 4.78 -3.74
CA ALA A 453 22.95 3.91 -4.61
C ALA A 453 22.09 2.81 -5.28
N PRO A 454 21.44 3.12 -6.40
CA PRO A 454 20.64 2.16 -7.16
C PRO A 454 21.53 1.18 -7.91
N SER A 455 21.26 -0.12 -7.75
CA SER A 455 21.94 -1.21 -8.45
C SER A 455 21.00 -1.92 -9.42
N ALA A 456 21.39 -2.06 -10.68
CA ALA A 456 20.64 -2.74 -11.74
C ALA A 456 19.14 -2.35 -11.85
N GLY A 457 18.79 -1.07 -11.65
CA GLY A 457 17.40 -0.59 -11.56
C GLY A 457 16.96 0.32 -12.72
N TRP A 458 15.66 0.35 -12.99
CA TRP A 458 15.03 1.20 -14.02
C TRP A 458 14.44 2.50 -13.47
N SER A 459 14.20 3.47 -14.35
CA SER A 459 13.63 4.77 -13.94
C SER A 459 12.11 4.75 -13.74
N SER A 460 11.39 4.03 -14.59
CA SER A 460 9.92 3.86 -14.51
C SER A 460 9.55 2.54 -15.17
N PHE A 461 8.43 1.92 -14.77
CA PHE A 461 7.95 0.68 -15.39
C PHE A 461 7.89 0.76 -16.94
N GLN A 462 7.65 1.94 -17.50
CA GLN A 462 7.57 2.16 -18.95
C GLN A 462 8.93 2.26 -19.65
N SER A 463 10.02 2.65 -18.98
CA SER A 463 11.36 2.52 -19.59
C SER A 463 11.71 1.06 -19.74
N TYR A 464 11.54 0.29 -18.66
CA TYR A 464 11.86 -1.13 -18.60
C TYR A 464 11.02 -2.00 -19.56
N THR A 465 9.70 -1.82 -19.59
CA THR A 465 8.81 -2.62 -20.44
C THR A 465 8.66 -2.11 -21.87
N GLY A 466 9.09 -0.88 -22.16
CA GLY A 466 8.81 -0.18 -23.41
C GLY A 466 7.32 0.16 -23.62
N ALA A 467 6.48 0.05 -22.58
CA ALA A 467 5.07 0.40 -22.65
C ALA A 467 4.87 1.92 -22.82
N ALA A 468 3.76 2.32 -23.46
CA ALA A 468 3.44 3.74 -23.59
C ALA A 468 3.08 4.36 -22.22
N ARG A 469 3.67 5.51 -21.88
CA ARG A 469 3.29 6.27 -20.67
C ARG A 469 1.82 6.72 -20.76
N PRO A 470 1.03 6.56 -19.68
CA PRO A 470 -0.34 7.07 -19.64
C PRO A 470 -0.34 8.60 -19.65
N GLY A 471 -1.24 9.20 -20.43
CA GLY A 471 -1.43 10.65 -20.50
C GLY A 471 -2.65 11.15 -19.72
N GLY A 472 -2.78 12.47 -19.61
CA GLY A 472 -3.93 13.13 -18.96
C GLY A 472 -4.09 12.71 -17.50
N VAL A 473 -5.34 12.54 -17.05
CA VAL A 473 -5.67 12.19 -15.64
C VAL A 473 -5.01 10.89 -15.17
N PHE A 474 -4.78 9.90 -16.06
CA PHE A 474 -4.09 8.66 -15.69
C PHE A 474 -2.58 8.85 -15.53
N GLY A 475 -1.97 9.70 -16.35
CA GLY A 475 -0.59 10.15 -16.15
C GLY A 475 -0.44 10.94 -14.85
N ARG A 476 -1.42 11.80 -14.53
CA ARG A 476 -1.44 12.58 -13.28
C ARG A 476 -1.58 11.70 -12.03
N ALA A 477 -2.53 10.77 -12.04
CA ALA A 477 -2.73 9.83 -10.93
C ALA A 477 -1.50 8.92 -10.68
N ARG A 478 -0.65 8.73 -11.70
CA ARG A 478 0.62 7.99 -11.63
C ARG A 478 1.85 8.91 -11.74
N ALA A 479 1.72 10.19 -11.38
CA ALA A 479 2.84 11.13 -11.48
C ALA A 479 4.03 10.68 -10.63
N HIS A 480 3.78 10.08 -9.46
CA HIS A 480 4.81 9.49 -8.60
C HIS A 480 5.62 8.36 -9.26
N SER A 481 5.14 7.73 -10.33
CA SER A 481 5.86 6.69 -11.08
C SER A 481 6.87 7.27 -12.09
N ASN A 482 6.80 8.57 -12.38
CA ASN A 482 7.67 9.25 -13.34
C ASN A 482 8.92 9.81 -12.64
N THR A 483 9.77 8.95 -12.08
CA THR A 483 11.01 9.32 -11.38
C THR A 483 11.82 10.44 -12.06
N ASN A 484 11.98 10.38 -13.39
CA ASN A 484 12.76 11.37 -14.15
C ASN A 484 12.27 12.81 -13.99
N ASP A 485 10.98 13.01 -13.71
CA ASP A 485 10.38 14.34 -13.60
C ASP A 485 10.77 15.02 -12.27
N TYR A 486 11.36 14.28 -11.33
CA TYR A 486 11.71 14.71 -9.97
C TYR A 486 13.23 14.66 -9.66
N LEU A 487 14.10 14.39 -10.63
CA LEU A 487 15.56 14.24 -10.41
C LEU A 487 16.23 15.47 -9.80
N SER A 488 15.69 16.67 -9.98
CA SER A 488 16.19 17.90 -9.35
C SER A 488 16.20 17.83 -7.82
N ASN A 489 15.35 16.99 -7.22
CA ASN A 489 15.32 16.77 -5.78
C ASN A 489 16.61 16.11 -5.25
N LEU A 490 17.39 15.46 -6.12
CA LEU A 490 18.68 14.84 -5.79
C LEU A 490 19.87 15.80 -5.97
N ALA A 491 19.67 17.06 -6.39
CA ALA A 491 20.76 17.98 -6.75
C ALA A 491 21.86 18.11 -5.68
N ARG A 492 21.46 18.04 -4.40
CA ARG A 492 22.33 18.14 -3.21
C ARG A 492 22.58 16.80 -2.52
N ARG A 493 22.55 15.68 -3.27
CA ARG A 493 22.71 14.31 -2.75
C ARG A 493 23.76 13.55 -3.54
N GLY A 494 24.49 12.66 -2.87
CA GLY A 494 25.39 11.72 -3.55
C GLY A 494 24.58 10.61 -4.24
N VAL A 495 24.91 10.30 -5.49
CA VAL A 495 24.31 9.19 -6.25
C VAL A 495 25.41 8.22 -6.73
N TYR A 496 25.34 6.95 -6.34
CA TYR A 496 26.26 5.91 -6.83
C TYR A 496 25.51 4.87 -7.68
N ILE A 497 25.75 4.85 -8.99
CA ILE A 497 25.08 3.92 -9.91
C ILE A 497 25.94 2.68 -10.10
N LEU A 498 25.37 1.48 -9.89
CA LEU A 498 26.05 0.18 -10.04
C LEU A 498 25.29 -0.73 -11.00
N HIS A 499 25.96 -1.31 -12.01
CA HIS A 499 25.34 -2.27 -12.94
C HIS A 499 26.36 -3.32 -13.41
N GLY A 500 25.92 -4.49 -13.88
CA GLY A 500 26.75 -5.39 -14.69
C GLY A 500 26.63 -5.06 -16.18
N ASP A 501 27.74 -5.02 -16.92
CA ASP A 501 27.73 -4.64 -18.36
C ASP A 501 27.04 -5.67 -19.28
N ALA A 502 26.83 -6.88 -18.77
CA ALA A 502 26.26 -8.03 -19.48
C ALA A 502 24.91 -8.48 -18.87
N ASP A 503 24.23 -7.59 -18.14
CA ASP A 503 22.90 -7.83 -17.58
C ASP A 503 21.87 -8.14 -18.69
N ASP A 504 21.31 -9.35 -18.64
CA ASP A 504 20.34 -9.90 -19.59
C ASP A 504 18.88 -9.81 -19.10
N ASN A 505 18.65 -9.23 -17.92
CA ASN A 505 17.33 -9.04 -17.32
C ASN A 505 16.95 -7.55 -17.26
N VAL A 506 17.76 -6.70 -16.62
CA VAL A 506 17.62 -5.24 -16.67
C VAL A 506 18.76 -4.68 -17.51
N PRO A 507 18.53 -4.28 -18.78
CA PRO A 507 19.62 -3.84 -19.65
C PRO A 507 20.43 -2.70 -19.04
N VAL A 508 21.77 -2.78 -19.11
CA VAL A 508 22.69 -1.73 -18.62
C VAL A 508 22.38 -0.32 -19.15
N ARG A 509 21.65 -0.24 -20.26
CA ARG A 509 21.09 1.01 -20.78
C ARG A 509 20.26 1.79 -19.74
N GLU A 510 19.52 1.14 -18.83
CA GLU A 510 18.75 1.87 -17.81
C GLU A 510 19.67 2.71 -16.90
N ALA A 511 20.82 2.17 -16.50
CA ALA A 511 21.83 2.92 -15.75
C ALA A 511 22.53 4.00 -16.60
N GLN A 512 22.78 3.74 -17.88
CA GLN A 512 23.38 4.71 -18.80
C GLN A 512 22.45 5.90 -19.09
N ASP A 513 21.17 5.62 -19.38
CA ASP A 513 20.14 6.64 -19.60
C ASP A 513 19.89 7.45 -18.31
N MET A 514 19.89 6.81 -17.13
CA MET A 514 19.79 7.51 -15.84
C MET A 514 21.01 8.39 -15.55
N ARG A 515 22.23 7.89 -15.77
CA ARG A 515 23.45 8.69 -15.64
C ARG A 515 23.36 9.95 -16.51
N ALA A 516 22.96 9.80 -17.78
CA ALA A 516 22.79 10.93 -18.70
C ALA A 516 21.71 11.91 -18.23
N ALA A 517 20.62 11.43 -17.61
CA ALA A 517 19.55 12.27 -17.06
C ALA A 517 19.96 13.08 -15.81
N LEU A 518 21.05 12.69 -15.13
CA LEU A 518 21.61 13.43 -13.98
C LEU A 518 22.64 14.50 -14.39
N GLU A 519 23.12 14.51 -15.64
CA GLU A 519 24.16 15.45 -16.09
C GLU A 519 23.66 16.91 -16.01
N GLY A 520 24.31 17.71 -15.16
CA GLY A 520 23.92 19.09 -14.90
C GLY A 520 22.69 19.26 -13.99
N VAL A 521 22.21 18.17 -13.38
CA VAL A 521 21.13 18.15 -12.38
C VAL A 521 21.65 17.79 -10.99
N VAL A 522 22.62 16.87 -10.91
CA VAL A 522 23.27 16.42 -9.66
C VAL A 522 24.78 16.55 -9.78
N ASP A 523 25.41 17.20 -8.80
CA ASP A 523 26.85 17.49 -8.81
C ASP A 523 27.73 16.31 -8.38
N ASP A 524 27.19 15.38 -7.58
CA ASP A 524 27.93 14.31 -6.91
C ASP A 524 27.45 12.92 -7.36
N VAL A 525 27.85 12.53 -8.58
CA VAL A 525 27.47 11.26 -9.21
C VAL A 525 28.70 10.39 -9.48
N GLU A 526 28.70 9.19 -8.92
CA GLU A 526 29.66 8.11 -9.23
C GLU A 526 28.97 7.00 -10.03
N TYR A 527 29.71 6.37 -10.94
CA TYR A 527 29.15 5.40 -11.89
C TYR A 527 30.09 4.22 -12.12
N TYR A 528 29.58 2.99 -11.99
CA TYR A 528 30.36 1.79 -12.22
C TYR A 528 29.57 0.67 -12.93
N GLU A 529 30.13 0.21 -14.06
CA GLU A 529 29.75 -1.03 -14.73
C GLU A 529 30.77 -2.11 -14.39
N GLU A 530 30.36 -3.25 -13.81
CA GLU A 530 31.25 -4.41 -13.60
C GLU A 530 31.38 -5.22 -14.91
N PRO A 531 32.60 -5.36 -15.48
CA PRO A 531 32.78 -6.00 -16.78
C PRO A 531 32.52 -7.51 -16.76
N GLY A 532 31.65 -7.97 -17.65
CA GLY A 532 31.22 -9.36 -17.79
C GLY A 532 30.19 -9.83 -16.75
N ALA A 533 29.71 -8.96 -15.86
CA ALA A 533 28.69 -9.30 -14.88
C ALA A 533 27.28 -9.29 -15.49
N GLY A 534 26.50 -10.33 -15.19
CA GLY A 534 25.07 -10.41 -15.52
C GLY A 534 24.19 -9.75 -14.46
N HIS A 535 22.89 -10.06 -14.45
CA HIS A 535 21.94 -9.40 -13.54
C HIS A 535 22.28 -9.55 -12.05
N TRP A 536 22.69 -10.74 -11.61
CA TRP A 536 23.18 -11.00 -10.27
C TRP A 536 24.61 -11.52 -10.37
N TRP A 537 25.53 -10.93 -9.60
CA TRP A 537 26.92 -11.36 -9.53
C TRP A 537 27.43 -11.34 -8.10
N ASP A 538 28.39 -12.23 -7.86
CA ASP A 538 29.10 -12.40 -6.60
C ASP A 538 30.54 -12.77 -6.93
N GLY A 539 31.50 -12.27 -6.16
CA GLY A 539 32.92 -12.25 -6.50
C GLY A 539 33.82 -12.41 -5.28
N GLU A 540 35.00 -11.78 -5.32
CA GLU A 540 35.96 -11.79 -4.20
C GLU A 540 36.10 -10.41 -3.55
N ARG A 541 35.27 -9.40 -3.92
CA ARG A 541 35.44 -8.03 -3.40
C ARG A 541 34.78 -7.82 -2.04
N SER A 542 33.66 -8.49 -1.75
CA SER A 542 33.03 -8.53 -0.43
C SER A 542 32.83 -9.96 0.10
N ALA A 543 32.35 -10.05 1.34
CA ALA A 543 31.85 -11.28 1.96
C ALA A 543 30.32 -11.44 1.83
N GLY A 544 29.61 -10.36 1.47
CA GLY A 544 28.27 -10.41 0.89
C GLY A 544 28.34 -10.40 -0.64
N ALA A 545 27.20 -10.51 -1.31
CA ALA A 545 27.14 -10.58 -2.76
C ALA A 545 27.54 -9.25 -3.41
N ASP A 546 28.58 -9.25 -4.26
CA ASP A 546 29.18 -8.04 -4.85
C ASP A 546 28.17 -7.11 -5.57
N CYS A 547 27.03 -7.60 -6.08
CA CYS A 547 26.00 -6.78 -6.74
C CYS A 547 25.18 -5.87 -5.80
N VAL A 548 25.20 -6.15 -4.49
CA VAL A 548 24.54 -5.36 -3.44
C VAL A 548 25.53 -4.86 -2.39
N ASP A 549 26.55 -5.65 -2.06
CA ASP A 549 27.48 -5.40 -0.95
C ASP A 549 28.81 -4.75 -1.40
N TRP A 550 28.73 -3.86 -2.39
CA TRP A 550 29.87 -3.31 -3.11
C TRP A 550 30.75 -2.38 -2.25
N PRO A 551 32.04 -2.69 -2.00
CA PRO A 551 32.85 -1.89 -1.06
C PRO A 551 32.99 -0.40 -1.43
N PRO A 552 33.26 0.00 -2.69
CA PRO A 552 33.29 1.42 -3.08
C PRO A 552 31.98 2.18 -2.84
N LEU A 553 30.82 1.52 -2.92
CA LEU A 553 29.50 2.11 -2.63
C LEU A 553 29.37 2.36 -1.12
N PHE A 554 29.79 1.42 -0.27
CA PHE A 554 29.79 1.62 1.18
C PHE A 554 30.83 2.66 1.64
N GLU A 555 31.95 2.80 0.94
CA GLU A 555 32.91 3.91 1.15
C GLU A 555 32.30 5.25 0.74
N PHE A 556 31.61 5.30 -0.42
CA PHE A 556 30.87 6.46 -0.91
C PHE A 556 29.81 6.94 0.09
N PHE A 557 29.02 6.02 0.66
CA PHE A 557 28.10 6.32 1.76
C PHE A 557 28.83 6.82 3.01
N ARG A 558 29.84 6.08 3.51
CA ARG A 558 30.57 6.44 4.75
C ARG A 558 31.15 7.86 4.72
N ALA A 559 31.52 8.35 3.54
CA ALA A 559 32.08 9.68 3.32
C ALA A 559 31.07 10.85 3.29
N ARG A 560 29.76 10.58 3.29
CA ARG A 560 28.70 11.59 3.07
C ARG A 560 27.77 11.73 4.28
N THR A 561 27.29 12.95 4.48
CA THR A 561 26.35 13.33 5.54
C THR A 561 25.26 14.25 4.99
N LEU A 562 24.03 14.06 5.44
CA LEU A 562 22.88 14.92 5.14
C LEU A 562 22.93 16.19 6.01
N ASP A 563 22.65 17.35 5.40
CA ASP A 563 22.21 18.55 6.11
C ASP A 563 20.67 18.49 6.25
N PRO A 564 20.12 18.22 7.46
CA PRO A 564 18.68 18.07 7.64
C PRO A 564 17.90 19.38 7.49
N PHE A 565 18.58 20.54 7.50
CA PHE A 565 17.97 21.87 7.44
C PHE A 565 18.60 22.73 6.34
N GLU A 566 18.95 22.12 5.19
CA GLU A 566 19.54 22.83 4.06
C GLU A 566 18.68 24.03 3.63
N LEU A 567 19.32 25.19 3.41
CA LEU A 567 18.63 26.46 3.19
C LEU A 567 18.50 26.86 1.71
N ASP A 568 19.26 26.23 0.81
CA ASP A 568 19.21 26.49 -0.63
C ASP A 568 18.80 25.21 -1.36
N PHE A 569 17.54 25.15 -1.80
CA PHE A 569 16.98 23.96 -2.44
C PHE A 569 15.83 24.30 -3.41
N THR A 570 15.51 23.36 -4.29
CA THR A 570 14.23 23.31 -5.00
C THR A 570 13.66 21.92 -4.80
N PHE A 571 12.49 21.83 -4.18
CA PHE A 571 11.77 20.59 -3.91
C PHE A 571 10.50 20.54 -4.76
N VAL A 572 10.30 19.43 -5.46
CA VAL A 572 9.12 19.18 -6.30
C VAL A 572 8.47 17.86 -5.90
N THR A 573 7.15 17.84 -5.73
CA THR A 573 6.40 16.63 -5.34
C THR A 573 5.07 16.55 -6.08
N PRO A 574 4.62 15.37 -6.52
CA PRO A 574 3.31 15.23 -7.14
C PRO A 574 2.14 15.58 -6.22
N SER A 575 2.33 15.43 -4.90
CA SER A 575 1.34 15.90 -3.94
C SER A 575 1.91 15.96 -2.52
N PRO A 576 1.32 16.77 -1.63
CA PRO A 576 1.61 16.69 -0.19
C PRO A 576 1.34 15.30 0.41
N TYR A 577 0.52 14.47 -0.26
CA TYR A 577 0.29 13.08 0.12
C TYR A 577 1.49 12.18 -0.21
N VAL A 578 2.10 12.29 -1.40
CA VAL A 578 3.26 11.48 -1.79
C VAL A 578 4.48 11.86 -0.96
N SER A 579 4.72 13.16 -0.79
CA SER A 579 5.76 13.69 0.08
C SER A 579 5.43 15.14 0.43
N SER A 580 5.32 15.44 1.73
CA SER A 580 4.99 16.78 2.24
C SER A 580 6.18 17.49 2.87
N GLU A 581 7.25 16.81 3.23
CA GLU A 581 8.34 17.37 4.05
C GLU A 581 9.65 17.51 3.28
N HIS A 582 10.26 18.68 3.36
CA HIS A 582 11.63 18.91 2.91
C HIS A 582 12.30 20.02 3.71
N SER A 583 13.47 19.73 4.28
CA SER A 583 14.20 20.65 5.16
C SER A 583 13.27 21.20 6.27
N TYR A 584 13.24 22.51 6.48
CA TYR A 584 12.39 23.20 7.46
C TYR A 584 10.93 23.44 6.99
N VAL A 585 10.50 22.90 5.84
CA VAL A 585 9.18 23.14 5.23
C VAL A 585 8.30 21.89 5.23
N THR A 586 7.03 22.05 5.60
CA THR A 586 5.98 21.01 5.49
C THR A 586 4.80 21.52 4.65
N LEU A 587 4.48 20.85 3.55
CA LEU A 587 3.32 21.13 2.70
C LEU A 587 2.04 20.62 3.37
N LEU A 588 1.13 21.54 3.70
CA LEU A 588 -0.15 21.20 4.34
C LEU A 588 -1.30 21.03 3.34
N ALA A 589 -1.27 21.73 2.21
CA ALA A 589 -2.29 21.60 1.17
C ALA A 589 -1.84 22.11 -0.21
N ALA A 590 -2.48 21.59 -1.26
CA ALA A 590 -2.42 22.02 -2.65
C ALA A 590 -3.80 22.53 -3.13
N PRO A 591 -3.91 23.50 -4.06
CA PRO A 591 -5.20 23.98 -4.55
C PRO A 591 -5.97 22.93 -5.37
N THR A 592 -5.27 22.08 -6.13
CA THR A 592 -5.85 21.01 -6.96
C THR A 592 -4.92 19.79 -6.99
N SER A 593 -5.44 18.65 -7.46
CA SER A 593 -4.70 17.41 -7.73
C SER A 593 -3.98 17.40 -9.09
N GLU A 594 -4.16 18.45 -9.91
CA GLU A 594 -3.80 18.46 -11.33
C GLU A 594 -2.34 18.86 -11.63
N PHE A 595 -1.61 19.39 -10.64
CA PHE A 595 -0.26 19.94 -10.83
C PHE A 595 0.67 19.51 -9.69
N ASP A 596 1.98 19.48 -9.96
CA ASP A 596 3.00 19.23 -8.94
C ASP A 596 3.13 20.45 -8.01
N CYS A 597 3.35 20.20 -6.72
CA CYS A 597 3.74 21.23 -5.78
C CYS A 597 5.24 21.47 -5.90
N ARG A 598 5.67 22.73 -5.94
CA ARG A 598 7.09 23.12 -5.87
C ARG A 598 7.34 24.15 -4.78
N VAL A 599 8.47 24.01 -4.11
CA VAL A 599 9.02 24.97 -3.15
C VAL A 599 10.46 25.28 -3.55
N THR A 600 10.82 26.57 -3.60
CA THR A 600 12.20 27.03 -3.79
C THR A 600 12.62 27.85 -2.58
N SER A 601 13.75 27.48 -1.98
CA SER A 601 14.39 28.20 -0.87
C SER A 601 15.74 28.73 -1.31
N VAL A 602 16.05 29.98 -0.98
CA VAL A 602 17.35 30.63 -1.23
C VAL A 602 17.77 31.46 -0.02
N ARG A 603 19.02 31.32 0.42
CA ARG A 603 19.60 32.09 1.53
C ARG A 603 20.28 33.36 1.04
N GLU A 604 19.88 34.49 1.60
CA GLU A 604 20.55 35.79 1.45
C GLU A 604 21.03 36.29 2.83
N GLY A 605 22.17 35.76 3.30
CA GLY A 605 22.78 36.16 4.57
C GLY A 605 22.00 35.65 5.80
N ASP A 606 21.30 36.56 6.49
CA ASP A 606 20.38 36.27 7.60
C ASP A 606 18.90 36.27 7.15
N VAL A 607 18.66 36.31 5.85
CA VAL A 607 17.35 36.21 5.20
C VAL A 607 17.24 34.89 4.45
N VAL A 608 16.04 34.29 4.46
CA VAL A 608 15.67 33.20 3.56
C VAL A 608 14.51 33.66 2.69
N LEU A 609 14.64 33.51 1.37
CA LEU A 609 13.58 33.71 0.39
C LEU A 609 12.91 32.35 0.12
N LEU A 610 11.58 32.32 0.22
CA LEU A 610 10.76 31.13 0.04
C LEU A 610 9.68 31.43 -1.01
N GLU A 611 9.79 30.80 -2.17
CA GLU A 611 8.82 30.89 -3.27
C GLU A 611 8.12 29.54 -3.44
N VAL A 612 6.83 29.56 -3.80
CA VAL A 612 6.05 28.34 -4.04
C VAL A 612 5.24 28.40 -5.32
N ASP A 613 5.01 27.22 -5.89
CA ASP A 613 4.18 27.02 -7.08
C ASP A 613 3.22 25.84 -6.80
N HIS A 614 1.93 26.08 -7.04
CA HIS A 614 0.82 25.16 -6.74
C HIS A 614 0.73 24.63 -5.29
N VAL A 615 1.34 25.32 -4.31
CA VAL A 615 1.13 25.09 -2.87
C VAL A 615 0.02 26.03 -2.36
N GLY A 616 -1.00 25.48 -1.71
CA GLY A 616 -2.10 26.27 -1.12
C GLY A 616 -1.81 26.70 0.31
N ARG A 617 -1.16 25.82 1.08
CA ARG A 617 -0.71 26.11 2.45
C ARG A 617 0.51 25.25 2.83
N LEU A 618 1.44 25.85 3.56
CA LEU A 618 2.61 25.19 4.14
C LEU A 618 2.84 25.63 5.60
N GLU A 619 3.70 24.90 6.29
CA GLU A 619 4.24 25.24 7.60
C GLU A 619 5.77 25.36 7.51
N VAL A 620 6.32 26.35 8.21
CA VAL A 620 7.76 26.64 8.32
C VAL A 620 8.20 26.43 9.76
N ASP A 621 9.24 25.65 9.98
CA ASP A 621 9.92 25.54 11.27
C ASP A 621 10.83 26.76 11.51
N LEU A 622 10.38 27.68 12.37
CA LEU A 622 11.14 28.89 12.71
C LEU A 622 12.22 28.62 13.77
N ASP A 623 12.14 27.52 14.52
CA ASP A 623 13.18 27.14 15.48
C ASP A 623 14.42 26.61 14.73
N ALA A 624 14.22 25.81 13.68
CA ALA A 624 15.28 25.38 12.76
C ALA A 624 15.97 26.59 12.09
N LEU A 625 15.18 27.52 11.52
CA LEU A 625 15.72 28.74 10.91
C LEU A 625 16.48 29.63 11.92
N ALA A 626 15.95 29.79 13.14
CA ALA A 626 16.61 30.56 14.19
C ALA A 626 17.94 29.91 14.62
N GLY A 627 17.99 28.57 14.73
CA GLY A 627 19.20 27.81 15.03
C GLY A 627 20.32 28.00 14.00
N LEU A 628 19.95 28.22 12.73
CA LEU A 628 20.87 28.52 11.63
C LEU A 628 21.21 30.02 11.48
N GLY A 629 20.73 30.87 12.40
CA GLY A 629 21.02 32.30 12.45
C GLY A 629 20.19 33.15 11.48
N ILE A 630 19.08 32.61 10.94
CA ILE A 630 18.17 33.35 10.06
C ILE A 630 17.24 34.22 10.92
N GLN A 631 17.13 35.50 10.56
CA GLN A 631 16.31 36.50 11.27
C GLN A 631 15.03 36.86 10.51
N THR A 632 15.03 36.72 9.17
CA THR A 632 13.84 37.01 8.34
C THR A 632 13.57 35.89 7.34
N LEU A 633 12.33 35.42 7.31
CA LEU A 633 11.76 34.70 6.17
C LEU A 633 11.08 35.71 5.23
N VAL A 634 11.21 35.53 3.92
CA VAL A 634 10.43 36.25 2.90
C VAL A 634 9.61 35.23 2.14
N PHE A 635 8.28 35.32 2.24
CA PHE A 635 7.34 34.44 1.55
C PHE A 635 6.44 35.30 0.65
N ASP A 636 6.36 34.98 -0.65
CA ASP A 636 5.65 35.78 -1.67
C ASP A 636 5.94 37.30 -1.60
N GLY A 637 7.21 37.65 -1.30
CA GLY A 637 7.66 39.03 -1.12
C GLY A 637 7.30 39.69 0.22
N VAL A 638 6.57 39.01 1.10
CA VAL A 638 6.20 39.49 2.45
C VAL A 638 7.26 39.05 3.46
N ARG A 639 7.73 39.98 4.30
CA ARG A 639 8.74 39.70 5.35
C ARG A 639 8.09 39.22 6.65
N HIS A 640 8.51 38.06 7.13
CA HIS A 640 8.11 37.46 8.40
C HIS A 640 9.33 37.36 9.34
N PRO A 641 9.26 37.87 10.58
CA PRO A 641 10.36 37.74 11.53
C PRO A 641 10.46 36.30 12.05
N VAL A 642 11.68 35.76 12.12
CA VAL A 642 11.94 34.44 12.69
C VAL A 642 12.01 34.58 14.21
N VAL A 643 10.96 34.14 14.92
CA VAL A 643 10.78 34.32 16.37
C VAL A 643 10.56 33.01 17.13
N GLY A 644 10.98 31.89 16.53
CA GLY A 644 10.79 30.54 17.05
C GLY A 644 9.38 29.98 16.88
N GLY A 645 9.22 28.69 17.18
CA GLY A 645 8.01 27.91 16.93
C GLY A 645 7.78 27.58 15.45
N ARG A 646 6.51 27.44 15.05
CA ARG A 646 6.11 27.15 13.67
C ARG A 646 5.21 28.23 13.09
N LEU A 647 5.32 28.46 11.78
CA LEU A 647 4.58 29.48 11.05
C LEU A 647 3.84 28.88 9.83
N THR A 648 2.52 28.93 9.87
CA THR A 648 1.66 28.52 8.75
C THR A 648 1.49 29.65 7.73
N LEU A 649 1.69 29.36 6.45
CA LEU A 649 1.65 30.33 5.34
C LEU A 649 0.80 29.82 4.17
N PRO A 650 -0.11 30.65 3.61
CA PRO A 650 -0.64 31.88 4.18
C PRO A 650 -1.56 31.56 5.39
N ALA A 651 -1.67 32.49 6.34
CA ALA A 651 -2.44 32.29 7.57
C ALA A 651 -3.96 32.10 7.34
N ASP A 652 -4.51 32.71 6.29
CA ASP A 652 -5.95 32.73 5.96
C ASP A 652 -6.33 31.83 4.76
N ALA A 653 -5.65 30.68 4.58
CA ALA A 653 -5.94 29.75 3.48
C ALA A 653 -7.31 29.05 3.60
N PRO A 654 -8.00 28.74 2.49
CA PRO A 654 -9.26 28.00 2.50
C PRO A 654 -9.15 26.57 3.06
N GLN A 655 -10.15 26.13 3.83
CA GLN A 655 -10.23 24.74 4.31
C GLN A 655 -10.63 23.71 3.24
N SER A 656 -10.92 24.15 2.00
CA SER A 656 -11.41 23.28 0.91
C SER A 656 -10.29 22.76 -0.02
N GLU A 657 -9.03 22.95 0.34
CA GLU A 657 -7.86 22.55 -0.43
C GLU A 657 -7.54 21.05 -0.29
N LYS A 658 -6.75 20.52 -1.22
CA LYS A 658 -6.29 19.13 -1.23
C LYS A 658 -5.15 18.95 -0.22
N HIS A 659 -5.44 18.36 0.95
CA HIS A 659 -4.45 18.03 1.97
C HIS A 659 -4.12 16.53 1.99
N PRO A 660 -3.06 16.07 2.69
CA PRO A 660 -2.77 14.65 2.85
C PRO A 660 -4.00 13.87 3.35
N GLY A 661 -4.31 12.73 2.70
CA GLY A 661 -5.46 11.88 3.01
C GLY A 661 -6.79 12.28 2.34
N VAL A 662 -6.83 13.39 1.59
CA VAL A 662 -7.95 13.77 0.69
C VAL A 662 -7.49 14.22 -0.69
N HIS A 663 -6.20 14.07 -0.98
CA HIS A 663 -5.61 14.66 -2.18
C HIS A 663 -6.05 13.90 -3.43
N GLY A 664 -5.96 12.58 -3.40
CA GLY A 664 -6.12 11.68 -4.53
C GLY A 664 -4.74 11.23 -5.05
N PRO A 665 -4.62 9.95 -5.49
CA PRO A 665 -5.70 9.15 -6.08
C PRO A 665 -6.53 8.33 -5.06
N PHE A 666 -7.54 7.60 -5.55
CA PHE A 666 -8.45 6.78 -4.73
C PHE A 666 -7.73 5.78 -3.82
N ASN A 667 -6.54 5.31 -4.21
CA ASN A 667 -5.73 4.38 -3.44
C ASN A 667 -5.24 4.92 -2.08
N GLU A 668 -5.26 6.25 -1.86
CA GLU A 668 -5.09 6.84 -0.52
C GLU A 668 -6.05 6.23 0.53
N VAL A 669 -7.19 5.67 0.11
CA VAL A 669 -8.13 5.02 1.02
C VAL A 669 -7.55 3.79 1.73
N TYR A 670 -6.55 3.13 1.14
CA TYR A 670 -5.90 1.93 1.69
C TYR A 670 -4.52 2.25 2.32
N MET A 671 -4.26 3.52 2.62
CA MET A 671 -2.96 4.00 3.15
C MET A 671 -2.99 4.28 4.66
N ARG A 672 -4.14 4.01 5.28
CA ARG A 672 -4.43 3.91 6.72
C ARG A 672 -5.49 2.80 6.91
N PRO A 673 -5.69 2.25 8.12
CA PRO A 673 -6.65 1.17 8.37
C PRO A 673 -8.02 1.44 7.75
N PHE A 674 -8.61 0.43 7.12
CA PHE A 674 -9.83 0.58 6.34
C PHE A 674 -10.80 -0.59 6.53
N CYS A 675 -12.08 -0.32 6.28
CA CYS A 675 -13.15 -1.29 6.41
C CYS A 675 -14.14 -1.18 5.24
N PHE A 676 -14.48 -2.32 4.64
CA PHE A 676 -15.56 -2.42 3.66
C PHE A 676 -16.91 -2.50 4.36
N ILE A 677 -17.68 -1.43 4.27
CA ILE A 677 -19.03 -1.37 4.80
C ILE A 677 -19.99 -1.75 3.69
N TYR A 678 -20.74 -2.84 3.84
CA TYR A 678 -21.69 -3.30 2.82
C TYR A 678 -23.15 -3.11 3.26
N ALA A 679 -24.02 -2.77 2.31
CA ALA A 679 -25.46 -2.90 2.50
C ALA A 679 -25.82 -4.39 2.67
N GLU A 680 -26.74 -4.72 3.59
CA GLU A 680 -27.11 -6.11 3.90
C GLU A 680 -27.80 -6.84 2.72
N ASP A 681 -28.44 -6.09 1.82
CA ASP A 681 -29.24 -6.61 0.70
C ASP A 681 -28.90 -5.84 -0.60
N PRO A 682 -28.62 -6.54 -1.73
CA PRO A 682 -28.39 -7.98 -1.86
C PRO A 682 -27.10 -8.48 -1.17
N PRO A 683 -27.07 -9.78 -0.76
CA PRO A 683 -25.87 -10.43 -0.21
C PRO A 683 -24.63 -10.41 -1.13
N ALA A 684 -24.79 -10.01 -2.39
CA ALA A 684 -23.70 -9.84 -3.33
C ALA A 684 -22.69 -8.75 -2.93
N TYR A 685 -23.08 -7.74 -2.13
CA TYR A 685 -22.13 -6.75 -1.58
C TYR A 685 -21.23 -7.34 -0.48
N ALA A 686 -21.76 -8.23 0.36
CA ALA A 686 -20.97 -8.99 1.32
C ALA A 686 -19.93 -9.88 0.62
N ARG A 687 -20.32 -10.54 -0.48
CA ARG A 687 -19.40 -11.30 -1.36
C ARG A 687 -18.33 -10.42 -2.01
N TYR A 688 -18.68 -9.19 -2.39
CA TYR A 688 -17.72 -8.23 -2.97
C TYR A 688 -16.69 -7.79 -1.93
N ALA A 689 -17.14 -7.48 -0.71
CA ALA A 689 -16.26 -7.18 0.42
C ALA A 689 -15.31 -8.35 0.72
N ALA A 690 -15.83 -9.58 0.71
CA ALA A 690 -15.06 -10.80 0.90
C ALA A 690 -13.94 -10.96 -0.14
N PHE A 691 -14.27 -10.82 -1.42
CA PHE A 691 -13.31 -10.86 -2.53
C PHE A 691 -12.21 -9.80 -2.35
N GLN A 692 -12.58 -8.56 -2.00
CA GLN A 692 -11.60 -7.48 -1.84
C GLN A 692 -10.68 -7.67 -0.63
N ILE A 693 -11.19 -8.15 0.51
CA ILE A 693 -10.36 -8.52 1.68
C ILE A 693 -9.36 -9.61 1.30
N SER A 694 -9.84 -10.71 0.71
CA SER A 694 -8.97 -11.81 0.28
C SER A 694 -7.94 -11.35 -0.76
N THR A 695 -8.26 -10.34 -1.58
CA THR A 695 -7.32 -9.80 -2.57
C THR A 695 -6.27 -8.91 -1.90
N TRP A 696 -6.65 -8.12 -0.90
CA TRP A 696 -5.70 -7.37 -0.07
C TRP A 696 -4.79 -8.30 0.76
N ALA A 697 -5.30 -9.43 1.24
CA ALA A 697 -4.46 -10.46 1.84
C ALA A 697 -3.47 -11.02 0.82
N LEU A 698 -3.90 -11.36 -0.40
CA LEU A 698 -3.04 -11.87 -1.47
C LEU A 698 -1.89 -10.91 -1.82
N THR A 699 -2.14 -9.60 -1.94
CA THR A 699 -1.16 -8.63 -2.50
C THR A 699 -0.58 -7.64 -1.51
N GLY A 700 -1.34 -7.24 -0.50
CA GLY A 700 -0.88 -6.39 0.58
C GLY A 700 -0.23 -7.16 1.73
N ASN A 701 -0.30 -8.50 1.77
CA ASN A 701 -0.03 -9.29 2.98
C ASN A 701 -0.82 -8.74 4.19
N GLY A 702 -2.02 -8.22 3.95
CA GLY A 702 -2.58 -7.15 4.78
C GLY A 702 -3.78 -7.53 5.65
N LEU A 703 -4.13 -6.59 6.52
CA LEU A 703 -5.30 -6.60 7.37
C LEU A 703 -6.38 -5.71 6.73
N ALA A 704 -7.61 -6.23 6.62
CA ALA A 704 -8.78 -5.49 6.18
C ALA A 704 -10.03 -6.07 6.83
N CYS A 705 -10.96 -5.21 7.27
CA CYS A 705 -12.24 -5.65 7.81
C CYS A 705 -13.41 -5.44 6.84
N ALA A 706 -14.49 -6.19 7.03
CA ALA A 706 -15.78 -5.92 6.42
C ALA A 706 -16.90 -6.21 7.41
N MET A 707 -17.95 -5.40 7.35
CA MET A 707 -19.12 -5.54 8.21
C MET A 707 -20.37 -4.92 7.54
N PRO A 708 -21.58 -5.35 7.94
CA PRO A 708 -22.81 -4.76 7.44
C PRO A 708 -22.97 -3.31 7.91
N ALA A 709 -23.76 -2.53 7.17
CA ALA A 709 -24.07 -1.13 7.46
C ALA A 709 -24.52 -0.89 8.92
N SER A 710 -25.37 -1.78 9.43
CA SER A 710 -25.90 -1.76 10.79
C SER A 710 -24.87 -1.98 11.91
N ALA A 711 -23.69 -2.52 11.60
CA ALA A 711 -22.62 -2.78 12.57
C ALA A 711 -21.61 -1.62 12.73
N VAL A 712 -21.70 -0.55 11.91
CA VAL A 712 -20.75 0.57 11.95
C VAL A 712 -20.88 1.37 13.23
N THR A 713 -19.80 1.45 14.00
CA THR A 713 -19.70 2.25 15.22
C THR A 713 -18.98 3.58 15.00
N ASP A 714 -19.17 4.54 15.92
CA ASP A 714 -18.42 5.80 15.91
C ASP A 714 -16.91 5.58 16.15
N ALA A 715 -16.55 4.56 16.94
CA ALA A 715 -15.15 4.16 17.14
C ALA A 715 -14.49 3.68 15.84
N LEU A 716 -15.22 2.92 15.00
CA LEU A 716 -14.73 2.53 13.67
C LEU A 716 -14.59 3.77 12.78
N ARG A 717 -15.60 4.65 12.74
CA ARG A 717 -15.54 5.92 11.98
C ARG A 717 -14.34 6.78 12.40
N ALA A 718 -13.98 6.77 13.68
CA ALA A 718 -12.87 7.53 14.28
C ALA A 718 -11.47 6.97 13.98
N THR A 719 -11.37 5.72 13.52
CA THR A 719 -10.08 5.01 13.39
C THR A 719 -9.82 4.45 11.98
N HIS A 720 -10.85 4.29 11.15
CA HIS A 720 -10.74 3.63 9.85
C HIS A 720 -11.29 4.49 8.70
N ASN A 721 -10.71 4.31 7.50
CA ASN A 721 -11.37 4.65 6.24
C ASN A 721 -12.56 3.72 6.02
N LEU A 722 -13.74 4.29 5.71
CA LEU A 722 -14.93 3.51 5.38
C LEU A 722 -15.13 3.49 3.86
N VAL A 723 -15.02 2.29 3.27
CA VAL A 723 -15.29 2.03 1.85
C VAL A 723 -16.71 1.48 1.74
N ARG A 724 -17.66 2.28 1.22
CA ARG A 724 -19.08 1.90 1.19
C ARG A 724 -19.45 1.14 -0.10
N LEU A 725 -20.01 -0.06 0.06
CA LEU A 725 -20.43 -0.95 -1.00
C LEU A 725 -21.96 -1.08 -1.02
N GLY A 726 -22.60 -0.64 -2.12
CA GLY A 726 -24.04 -0.84 -2.34
C GLY A 726 -24.98 0.19 -1.74
N PHE A 727 -24.53 1.44 -1.60
CA PHE A 727 -25.35 2.54 -1.06
C PHE A 727 -25.76 3.51 -2.18
N LEU A 728 -27.00 3.99 -2.11
CA LEU A 728 -27.50 5.09 -2.93
C LEU A 728 -26.99 6.45 -2.43
N GLN A 729 -26.97 7.46 -3.30
CA GLN A 729 -26.47 8.81 -2.97
C GLN A 729 -27.25 9.51 -1.84
N ASP A 730 -28.52 9.18 -1.63
CA ASP A 730 -29.36 9.71 -0.56
C ASP A 730 -29.21 8.95 0.77
N GLN A 731 -28.57 7.78 0.75
CA GLN A 731 -28.20 6.97 1.93
C GLN A 731 -26.79 7.33 2.46
N VAL A 732 -26.22 8.41 1.96
CA VAL A 732 -24.82 8.80 2.07
C VAL A 732 -24.77 10.24 2.58
N ASP A 733 -24.19 10.41 3.76
CA ASP A 733 -24.02 11.71 4.42
C ASP A 733 -23.32 12.72 3.50
N ASN A 734 -23.95 13.87 3.25
CA ASN A 734 -23.43 15.01 2.47
C ASN A 734 -23.08 14.68 0.99
N PRO A 735 -24.08 14.46 0.11
CA PRO A 735 -23.85 14.20 -1.31
C PRO A 735 -23.25 15.40 -2.07
N PRO A 736 -22.46 15.17 -3.15
CA PRO A 736 -21.86 16.24 -3.93
C PRO A 736 -22.88 16.95 -4.83
N PRO A 737 -22.79 18.29 -5.02
CA PRO A 737 -23.79 19.04 -5.78
C PRO A 737 -23.60 19.02 -7.31
N ARG A 738 -22.61 18.32 -7.88
CA ARG A 738 -22.16 18.49 -9.29
C ARG A 738 -22.44 17.30 -10.23
N LEU A 739 -23.19 16.30 -9.78
CA LEU A 739 -23.38 15.04 -10.50
C LEU A 739 -24.84 14.60 -10.39
N THR A 740 -25.44 14.24 -11.52
CA THR A 740 -26.83 13.76 -11.61
C THR A 740 -26.84 12.37 -12.25
N TRP A 741 -27.83 11.53 -11.95
CA TRP A 741 -27.91 10.17 -12.52
C TRP A 741 -29.37 9.76 -12.74
N ASP A 742 -29.56 8.83 -13.66
CA ASP A 742 -30.79 8.05 -13.85
C ASP A 742 -30.45 6.55 -13.93
N ASP A 743 -31.47 5.69 -13.98
CA ASP A 743 -31.38 4.22 -14.02
C ASP A 743 -30.48 3.66 -15.15
N ARG A 744 -30.01 4.52 -16.07
CA ARG A 744 -29.17 4.14 -17.20
C ARG A 744 -27.85 4.90 -17.27
N ALA A 745 -27.70 6.09 -16.65
CA ALA A 745 -26.51 6.90 -16.80
C ALA A 745 -26.22 7.91 -15.69
N VAL A 746 -24.93 8.15 -15.45
CA VAL A 746 -24.39 9.36 -14.80
C VAL A 746 -24.34 10.52 -15.82
N SER A 747 -24.61 11.74 -15.37
CA SER A 747 -24.58 12.98 -16.15
C SER A 747 -23.93 14.11 -15.36
N LEU A 748 -23.00 14.82 -16.00
CA LEU A 748 -22.18 15.85 -15.38
C LEU A 748 -22.72 17.25 -15.64
N GLU A 749 -22.64 18.14 -14.64
CA GLU A 749 -22.69 19.58 -14.94
C GLU A 749 -21.46 19.98 -15.77
N GLY A 750 -21.70 20.62 -16.92
CA GLY A 750 -20.66 20.96 -17.90
C GLY A 750 -20.65 20.08 -19.15
N GLY A 751 -21.29 18.90 -19.11
CA GLY A 751 -21.47 18.01 -20.25
C GLY A 751 -20.70 16.69 -20.14
N GLY A 752 -21.29 15.64 -20.71
CA GLY A 752 -20.86 14.25 -20.56
C GLY A 752 -21.96 13.41 -19.91
N ARG A 753 -22.37 12.34 -20.59
CA ARG A 753 -23.38 11.39 -20.12
C ARG A 753 -22.88 9.96 -20.37
N TYR A 754 -23.06 9.13 -19.37
CA TYR A 754 -22.17 8.02 -19.08
C TYR A 754 -22.97 6.82 -18.60
N PHE A 755 -23.20 5.86 -19.49
CA PHE A 755 -24.16 4.78 -19.25
C PHE A 755 -23.56 3.65 -18.40
N SER A 756 -24.38 2.99 -17.57
CA SER A 756 -24.02 1.80 -16.78
C SER A 756 -22.87 1.94 -15.77
N ALA A 757 -22.65 3.14 -15.21
CA ALA A 757 -21.57 3.38 -14.25
C ALA A 757 -21.81 2.73 -12.87
N LEU A 758 -20.79 2.07 -12.32
CA LEU A 758 -20.67 1.75 -10.88
C LEU A 758 -19.63 2.64 -10.23
N LEU A 759 -19.87 2.94 -8.97
CA LEU A 759 -19.27 4.06 -8.29
C LEU A 759 -19.45 3.64 -6.75
N ALA A 760 -18.46 3.75 -5.82
CA ALA A 760 -18.47 3.48 -4.33
C ALA A 760 -17.77 4.53 -3.38
N TYR A 761 -18.45 5.17 -2.41
CA TYR A 761 -17.94 6.36 -1.64
C TYR A 761 -16.79 6.13 -0.64
N VAL A 762 -15.95 7.16 -0.45
CA VAL A 762 -14.91 7.24 0.61
C VAL A 762 -15.08 8.49 1.49
N TYR A 763 -15.07 8.27 2.81
CA TYR A 763 -15.10 9.32 3.82
C TYR A 763 -13.74 9.47 4.53
N PRO A 764 -13.01 10.58 4.32
CA PRO A 764 -11.89 10.92 5.19
C PRO A 764 -12.40 11.35 6.57
N LEU A 765 -11.59 11.12 7.60
CA LEU A 765 -11.87 11.60 8.95
C LEU A 765 -11.63 13.10 9.04
N GLN A 766 -12.60 13.83 9.60
CA GLN A 766 -12.29 15.13 10.19
C GLN A 766 -11.62 14.91 11.55
N ALA A 767 -10.51 15.59 11.79
CA ALA A 767 -9.98 15.74 13.14
C ALA A 767 -11.08 16.33 14.04
N ALA A 768 -11.31 15.70 15.19
CA ALA A 768 -12.50 15.93 16.00
C ALA A 768 -12.57 17.38 16.54
N THR A 769 -13.46 18.21 15.97
CA THR A 769 -13.90 19.45 16.61
C THR A 769 -14.84 19.12 17.77
N ARG A 770 -14.52 19.62 18.97
CA ARG A 770 -15.22 19.25 20.22
C ARG A 770 -16.65 19.81 20.29
N GLY A 771 -17.63 18.91 20.46
CA GLY A 771 -19.00 19.18 20.93
C GLY A 771 -20.04 19.42 19.82
N GLY A 772 -21.29 18.95 19.91
CA GLY A 772 -21.97 18.27 21.03
C GLY A 772 -23.25 17.52 20.61
N ILE A 773 -24.07 17.10 21.59
CA ILE A 773 -25.05 15.99 21.52
C ILE A 773 -26.37 16.32 20.77
N ASP A 774 -26.97 15.24 20.27
CA ASP A 774 -28.17 15.10 19.42
C ASP A 774 -29.56 15.25 20.10
N SER A 775 -30.57 15.50 19.25
CA SER A 775 -32.04 15.33 19.33
C SER A 775 -32.84 15.59 20.63
N GLY A 776 -33.82 16.51 20.53
CA GLY A 776 -34.90 16.67 21.53
C GLY A 776 -35.93 17.76 21.22
N ALA A 777 -37.21 17.40 21.06
CA ALA A 777 -38.29 18.35 20.74
C ALA A 777 -38.95 18.96 21.99
N THR A 778 -39.18 20.28 22.00
CA THR A 778 -39.89 20.99 23.09
C THR A 778 -41.19 21.66 22.63
N ARG A 779 -42.29 21.44 23.37
CA ARG A 779 -43.55 22.20 23.23
C ARG A 779 -43.59 23.38 24.21
N GLY A 780 -43.75 24.60 23.70
CA GLY A 780 -44.04 25.79 24.51
C GLY A 780 -43.84 27.09 23.72
N CYS A 781 -44.66 28.10 23.97
CA CYS A 781 -44.47 29.43 23.39
C CYS A 781 -43.48 30.25 24.24
N ILE A 782 -42.58 30.97 23.58
CA ILE A 782 -41.70 31.96 24.20
C ILE A 782 -42.19 33.35 23.79
N ASP A 783 -42.37 34.23 24.78
CA ASP A 783 -42.63 35.65 24.55
C ASP A 783 -41.41 36.47 25.02
N SER A 784 -40.93 37.37 24.17
CA SER A 784 -39.80 38.29 24.41
C SER A 784 -38.48 37.68 24.92
N GLY A 785 -37.66 37.12 24.02
CA GLY A 785 -36.26 36.78 24.31
C GLY A 785 -35.45 36.52 23.03
N ALA A 786 -34.23 37.06 22.95
CA ALA A 786 -33.34 36.88 21.80
C ALA A 786 -32.25 35.81 22.08
N THR A 787 -32.08 34.86 21.17
CA THR A 787 -31.06 33.79 21.24
C THR A 787 -30.07 33.89 20.09
N ARG A 788 -28.79 33.58 20.34
CA ARG A 788 -27.80 33.26 19.29
C ARG A 788 -27.78 31.75 19.06
N GLY A 789 -28.05 31.32 17.84
CA GLY A 789 -27.99 29.92 17.42
C GLY A 789 -28.67 29.73 16.05
N CYS A 790 -28.24 28.72 15.30
CA CYS A 790 -28.92 28.30 14.06
C CYS A 790 -29.87 27.13 14.37
N ILE A 791 -30.92 26.99 13.55
CA ILE A 791 -31.88 25.88 13.60
C ILE A 791 -31.88 25.23 12.21
N ASP A 792 -31.82 23.90 12.16
CA ASP A 792 -32.05 23.11 10.96
C ASP A 792 -33.35 22.27 11.12
N SER A 793 -34.08 22.10 10.01
CA SER A 793 -35.15 21.11 9.78
C SER A 793 -36.19 20.86 10.90
N GLY A 794 -36.86 21.93 11.35
CA GLY A 794 -38.10 21.84 12.16
C GLY A 794 -39.31 22.51 11.48
N ALA A 795 -40.38 21.77 11.17
CA ALA A 795 -41.55 22.30 10.47
C ALA A 795 -42.53 23.07 11.40
N THR A 796 -42.76 24.35 11.13
CA THR A 796 -43.79 25.17 11.81
C THR A 796 -44.89 25.64 10.85
N ARG A 797 -46.16 25.40 11.21
CA ARG A 797 -47.33 26.06 10.59
C ARG A 797 -47.65 27.36 11.33
N GLY A 798 -47.49 28.52 10.68
CA GLY A 798 -47.94 29.81 11.22
C GLY A 798 -47.14 30.99 10.68
N CYS A 799 -47.77 32.16 10.52
CA CYS A 799 -47.16 33.34 9.91
C CYS A 799 -46.18 34.07 10.84
N ILE A 800 -45.12 34.60 10.24
CA ILE A 800 -44.24 35.63 10.82
C ILE A 800 -44.88 37.00 10.55
N ASP A 801 -44.78 37.94 11.49
CA ASP A 801 -45.02 39.36 11.19
C ASP A 801 -43.90 40.25 11.78
N SER A 802 -43.41 41.18 10.97
CA SER A 802 -42.47 42.27 11.30
C SER A 802 -41.13 41.91 11.98
N GLY A 803 -40.17 41.40 11.21
CA GLY A 803 -38.75 41.35 11.59
C GLY A 803 -37.81 41.16 10.40
N ALA A 804 -37.06 42.20 10.00
CA ALA A 804 -36.23 42.15 8.80
C ALA A 804 -34.81 41.63 9.08
N THR A 805 -34.44 40.49 8.48
CA THR A 805 -33.04 40.03 8.40
C THR A 805 -32.38 40.52 7.11
N ARG A 806 -31.22 41.18 7.23
CA ARG A 806 -30.32 41.39 6.08
C ARG A 806 -29.72 40.05 5.67
N GLY A 807 -29.99 39.62 4.45
CA GLY A 807 -29.30 38.49 3.83
C GLY A 807 -28.36 38.96 2.73
N CYS A 808 -27.19 38.33 2.66
CA CYS A 808 -26.61 37.88 1.40
C CYS A 808 -26.45 36.36 1.52
N ILE A 809 -26.80 35.66 0.44
CA ILE A 809 -26.42 34.27 0.22
C ILE A 809 -25.16 34.34 -0.63
N ASP A 810 -24.07 33.68 -0.24
CA ASP A 810 -23.01 33.31 -1.18
C ASP A 810 -22.23 32.08 -0.70
N SER A 811 -21.71 31.31 -1.68
CA SER A 811 -20.79 30.17 -1.55
C SER A 811 -21.07 29.16 -0.41
N GLY A 812 -22.00 28.24 -0.65
CA GLY A 812 -22.09 27.01 0.14
C GLY A 812 -20.86 26.11 -0.06
N ALA A 813 -20.38 25.49 1.02
CA ALA A 813 -19.14 24.71 1.02
C ALA A 813 -19.18 23.51 0.07
N THR A 814 -18.16 23.38 -0.81
CA THR A 814 -17.95 22.15 -1.58
C THR A 814 -17.01 21.24 -0.78
N ARG A 815 -17.57 20.25 -0.07
CA ARG A 815 -16.81 19.20 0.60
C ARG A 815 -16.32 18.20 -0.45
N LEU A 816 -15.00 18.07 -0.61
CA LEU A 816 -14.38 17.10 -1.51
C LEU A 816 -14.29 15.73 -0.82
N GLY A 817 -15.36 14.94 -0.93
CA GLY A 817 -15.30 13.48 -0.78
C GLY A 817 -15.14 12.82 -2.15
N ALA A 818 -14.52 11.63 -2.21
CA ALA A 818 -14.54 10.82 -3.43
C ALA A 818 -15.89 10.11 -3.52
N ASN A 819 -16.69 10.47 -4.54
CA ASN A 819 -18.12 10.14 -4.62
C ASN A 819 -18.41 9.17 -5.73
N LEU A 820 -19.13 8.12 -5.37
CA LEU A 820 -19.15 6.94 -6.21
C LEU A 820 -20.39 6.13 -5.65
N VAL A 821 -21.51 6.02 -6.41
CA VAL A 821 -22.85 5.33 -6.28
C VAL A 821 -23.11 4.11 -7.24
N THR A 822 -23.93 3.12 -6.87
CA THR A 822 -24.58 2.18 -7.86
C THR A 822 -26.11 2.20 -7.76
N THR A 823 -26.83 1.98 -8.87
CA THR A 823 -28.29 1.71 -8.90
C THR A 823 -28.57 0.23 -9.23
N TYR A 824 -29.71 -0.32 -8.79
CA TYR A 824 -29.98 -1.77 -8.81
C TYR A 824 -31.29 -2.16 -9.54
N GLY A 825 -31.29 -3.36 -10.13
CA GLY A 825 -32.43 -4.06 -10.75
C GLY A 825 -32.03 -4.72 -12.09
N ASP A 826 -32.17 -6.02 -12.33
CA ASP A 826 -32.45 -7.15 -11.43
C ASP A 826 -31.25 -8.14 -11.43
N GLU A 827 -30.83 -8.57 -10.24
CA GLU A 827 -29.97 -9.74 -9.93
C GLU A 827 -28.55 -9.93 -10.51
N HIS A 828 -27.87 -8.94 -11.11
CA HIS A 828 -26.44 -9.12 -11.46
C HIS A 828 -25.51 -7.98 -11.03
N LEU A 829 -24.63 -8.26 -10.05
CA LEU A 829 -23.49 -7.40 -9.69
C LEU A 829 -22.32 -7.69 -10.63
N LEU A 830 -22.02 -6.74 -11.52
CA LEU A 830 -20.88 -6.81 -12.44
C LEU A 830 -19.58 -6.48 -11.69
N TYR A 831 -18.71 -7.48 -11.56
CA TYR A 831 -17.31 -7.32 -11.15
C TYR A 831 -16.50 -7.21 -12.43
N ALA A 832 -16.00 -6.03 -12.76
CA ALA A 832 -14.95 -5.86 -13.74
C ALA A 832 -14.07 -4.68 -13.30
N TYR A 833 -12.77 -4.85 -13.42
CA TYR A 833 -11.80 -3.78 -13.21
C TYR A 833 -10.73 -3.89 -14.30
N GLY A 834 -10.19 -2.73 -14.65
CA GLY A 834 -9.16 -2.48 -15.65
C GLY A 834 -9.02 -0.95 -15.79
N PRO A 835 -7.84 -0.40 -16.10
CA PRO A 835 -7.63 1.06 -16.22
C PRO A 835 -8.25 1.68 -17.50
N PHE A 836 -8.18 3.02 -17.62
CA PHE A 836 -8.59 3.85 -18.80
C PHE A 836 -10.13 4.04 -18.98
N ASN A 837 -10.70 4.95 -19.81
CA ASN A 837 -10.21 6.05 -20.68
C ASN A 837 -11.32 7.13 -20.89
N SER A 838 -11.03 8.43 -21.02
CA SER A 838 -11.96 9.43 -21.61
C SER A 838 -11.28 10.75 -22.01
N ARG A 839 -11.69 11.37 -23.13
CA ARG A 839 -11.15 12.63 -23.68
C ARG A 839 -12.14 13.80 -23.59
N SER A 840 -12.18 14.51 -22.45
CA SER A 840 -12.70 15.89 -22.34
C SER A 840 -12.47 16.40 -20.92
N GLY A 841 -11.92 17.61 -20.74
CA GLY A 841 -11.46 18.09 -19.43
C GLY A 841 -12.56 18.35 -18.39
N ALA A 842 -12.21 18.10 -17.12
CA ALA A 842 -12.95 18.20 -15.85
C ALA A 842 -13.77 16.96 -15.42
N PRO A 843 -13.97 16.73 -14.10
CA PRO A 843 -13.02 16.54 -12.98
C PRO A 843 -12.84 15.04 -12.61
N ASP A 844 -12.12 14.75 -11.52
CA ASP A 844 -11.70 13.40 -11.06
C ASP A 844 -12.84 12.40 -10.68
N TYR A 845 -13.35 11.60 -11.62
CA TYR A 845 -14.11 10.35 -11.35
C TYR A 845 -14.15 9.39 -12.56
N TYR A 846 -14.70 8.19 -12.34
CA TYR A 846 -14.65 7.05 -13.26
C TYR A 846 -16.03 6.67 -13.85
N VAL A 847 -16.04 6.03 -15.03
CA VAL A 847 -17.22 5.43 -15.68
C VAL A 847 -16.78 4.22 -16.52
N MET A 848 -17.55 3.12 -16.48
CA MET A 848 -17.49 2.00 -17.44
C MET A 848 -18.84 1.78 -18.12
N THR A 849 -18.84 1.26 -19.36
CA THR A 849 -20.02 0.83 -20.13
C THR A 849 -19.94 -0.66 -20.46
N SER A 850 -21.03 -1.26 -20.97
CA SER A 850 -21.17 -2.71 -21.20
C SER A 850 -20.45 -3.29 -22.43
N GLU A 851 -19.58 -2.54 -23.10
CA GLU A 851 -18.88 -2.99 -24.32
C GLU A 851 -17.37 -2.75 -24.18
N ALA A 852 -16.60 -3.84 -24.39
CA ALA A 852 -15.14 -4.00 -24.21
C ALA A 852 -14.63 -4.20 -22.76
N ILE A 853 -14.22 -5.44 -22.46
CA ILE A 853 -13.47 -5.87 -21.27
C ILE A 853 -12.11 -6.38 -21.74
N VAL A 854 -11.01 -5.86 -21.19
CA VAL A 854 -9.66 -6.44 -21.32
C VAL A 854 -8.89 -6.29 -20.00
N GLU A 855 -8.80 -7.40 -19.28
CA GLU A 855 -7.82 -7.79 -18.23
C GLU A 855 -7.49 -6.90 -17.01
N ALA A 856 -6.90 -7.58 -16.00
CA ALA A 856 -6.27 -7.11 -14.76
C ALA A 856 -7.21 -6.67 -13.61
N GLY A 857 -7.28 -7.49 -12.55
CA GLY A 857 -7.94 -7.14 -11.28
C GLY A 857 -7.20 -6.09 -10.44
N PHE A 858 -7.89 -5.58 -9.41
CA PHE A 858 -7.47 -4.46 -8.55
C PHE A 858 -6.06 -4.64 -7.95
N PHE A 859 -5.64 -5.88 -7.73
CA PHE A 859 -4.28 -6.21 -7.31
C PHE A 859 -3.79 -7.45 -8.09
N SER A 860 -3.53 -7.30 -9.39
CA SER A 860 -2.94 -8.38 -10.19
C SER A 860 -1.42 -8.30 -10.21
N SER A 861 -0.75 -9.43 -10.48
CA SER A 861 0.70 -9.50 -10.73
C SER A 861 1.15 -8.89 -12.08
N LEU A 862 0.29 -8.10 -12.72
CA LEU A 862 0.48 -7.46 -14.02
C LEU A 862 0.40 -5.94 -13.88
N TRP A 863 0.56 -5.43 -12.65
CA TRP A 863 0.84 -4.04 -12.34
C TRP A 863 2.33 -3.77 -12.51
#